data_AF-A0A367K3T2-F1
#
_entry.id   AF-A0A367K3T2-F1
#
_cell.length_a   1.000
_cell.length_b   1.000
_cell.length_c   1.000
_cell.angle_alpha   90.00
_cell.angle_beta   90.00
_cell.angle_gamma   90.00
#
_symmetry.space_group_name_H-M   'P 1'
#
loop_
_entity.id
_entity.type
_entity.pdbx_description
1 polymer ?
#
loop_
_entity_poly.entity_id
_entity_poly.type
_entity_poly.pdbx_seq_one_letter_code
_entity_poly.pdbx_strand_id
1 'polypeptide(L)'
;MQPITSRPALEHNVDSRDRKRQKRNRACDLCRRKKTRCDHDPAYPNIACGSCRNYEKECTFSESTKKRGPSKGYVEGLEGRLKRVEELLVNMLQDMPPNEIADVTAELEKDSDAYKKSSEENKDAYFFAGSSSGYYLLSRLFPQDQSHPLNQMFPKPINNNDDLIIKRPSELRSSSSGNNQDWKLPPKGLMDYLLNVYFEKLNKFLPILDKDEFYKLYEREGSQSSQVIPIALTTCCKVIKMLDKNHPIFAEYGVEKEALKKDLTFQLHLHHLPDFLEPKVQSIQLLLLNAAHSESWLTQGEAWLSVSIAIKMAQDLGLHRASFQPQGLSKAELEARKRLWWSAYILDRCVCAAVARPLTISDADCDIDYPESPDYFHYFAKLSSIHGESIRTLRSPKIQVLPDKSQRIENICKFIQQKLVEWKNNLPSHLQISDEEFDQISQPDSINPALKEKLENGAGQLYFAYTAVHLSVNKYLFSTNIDQSSVASACQELVRKAFYTLSYINVELLLSFWCFSSYFLTEILTIIFINCKNPDPTIASEAKYYNEKLKGFYRHLEETLEQPSLVPYIDLIFKLGSGSLEDKEKDNSQGTLGDEFLHQTSLINNINGLEWSEIAKLLFEIDQGSDGTKFINNSHRRYNPLTKSWVLCSPHRTQRPWQGQQEGDQSEQRPQYDPQCYLCPGNQRANGESNPKYEATFRFPNDFAAVKTDQPALEATDDDLIRVEGVRGECHVICFSPRHDLTLAEMSVEEIEKVVDIWTSSYLDMQQNPVIKHVQIFENKGAAMGCSNPHPHGQMWCTESIPEEPQKELIALHEYNQKHGDKKCLLCDYAQREMNDPERKRTVFENDTFLVVVPFWAVWPFEVMVLPKVHIASLPEMDDKQKHDLADAVRRITCRYDNLFKTSFPYSMGIHQKPLQGEYDYAHLHLHYYPPLLRSATVRKFLVGFEMLGEPQRDLTPEQAAARLRELPEVHYKEIAN
;
A
#
# COMPACT_ATOMS: atom_id res chain seq x y z
N MET A 1 65.26 25.93 30.00
CA MET A 1 65.07 24.57 30.56
C MET A 1 64.04 24.64 31.68
N GLN A 2 63.46 23.51 32.08
CA GLN A 2 62.62 23.33 33.30
C GLN A 2 63.48 23.49 34.59
N PRO A 3 62.99 23.42 35.86
CA PRO A 3 61.74 22.78 36.36
C PRO A 3 61.04 23.39 37.63
N ILE A 4 60.05 22.63 38.19
CA ILE A 4 59.38 22.70 39.54
C ILE A 4 58.61 24.02 39.88
N THR A 5 57.51 24.08 40.67
CA THR A 5 56.72 23.14 41.53
C THR A 5 55.23 23.07 41.06
N SER A 6 54.19 22.50 41.72
CA SER A 6 53.91 22.00 43.09
C SER A 6 52.81 20.88 43.12
N ARG A 7 52.24 20.58 44.31
CA ARG A 7 51.03 19.76 44.61
C ARG A 7 50.09 20.57 45.57
N PRO A 8 48.88 20.15 46.00
CA PRO A 8 48.37 18.78 46.18
C PRO A 8 46.93 18.50 45.66
N ALA A 9 46.43 17.29 45.95
CA ALA A 9 45.05 16.86 45.70
C ALA A 9 44.23 16.81 46.99
N LEU A 10 42.89 16.71 46.85
CA LEU A 10 41.97 16.31 47.91
C LEU A 10 41.06 15.20 47.37
N GLU A 11 41.00 14.07 48.07
CA GLU A 11 40.04 13.01 47.82
C GLU A 11 38.74 13.32 48.55
N HIS A 12 37.59 13.02 47.94
CA HIS A 12 36.39 12.68 48.70
C HIS A 12 35.71 11.48 48.05
N ASN A 13 35.91 10.32 48.66
CA ASN A 13 35.31 9.06 48.27
C ASN A 13 33.98 8.88 49.03
N VAL A 14 32.86 8.71 48.31
CA VAL A 14 31.55 8.36 48.87
C VAL A 14 30.86 7.39 47.91
N ASP A 15 30.82 6.11 48.25
CA ASP A 15 29.96 5.13 47.55
C ASP A 15 28.49 5.45 47.87
N SER A 16 27.68 5.64 46.83
CA SER A 16 26.22 5.47 46.95
C SER A 16 25.65 4.91 45.65
N ARG A 17 25.53 3.58 45.63
CA ARG A 17 24.61 2.85 44.74
C ARG A 17 23.18 3.36 44.99
N ASP A 18 22.31 3.18 43.99
CA ASP A 18 20.92 3.67 43.98
C ASP A 18 20.70 5.19 44.14
N ARG A 19 20.96 5.92 43.05
CA ARG A 19 20.18 7.12 42.71
C ARG A 19 19.53 6.96 41.34
N LYS A 20 18.21 6.81 41.31
CA LYS A 20 17.41 6.78 40.08
C LYS A 20 17.69 8.04 39.23
N ARG A 21 18.19 7.86 38.01
CA ARG A 21 18.44 8.97 37.07
C ARG A 21 17.13 9.72 36.80
N GLN A 22 17.00 10.95 37.32
CA GLN A 22 15.88 11.82 36.99
C GLN A 22 15.86 12.11 35.48
N LYS A 23 14.64 12.08 34.90
CA LYS A 23 14.41 12.29 33.47
C LYS A 23 14.70 13.75 33.14
N ARG A 24 15.73 14.01 32.33
CA ARG A 24 16.23 15.39 32.05
C ARG A 24 15.30 16.14 31.09
N ASN A 25 14.85 17.33 31.48
CA ASN A 25 13.90 18.13 30.69
C ASN A 25 14.53 18.95 29.55
N ARG A 26 15.85 19.18 29.54
CA ARG A 26 16.52 20.02 28.51
C ARG A 26 18.01 19.69 28.32
N ALA A 27 18.50 19.85 27.09
CA ALA A 27 19.92 19.88 26.74
C ALA A 27 20.40 21.33 26.55
N CYS A 28 21.68 21.60 26.83
CA CYS A 28 22.30 22.93 26.61
C CYS A 28 22.31 23.33 25.14
N ASP A 29 22.42 24.62 24.87
CA ASP A 29 22.14 25.20 23.55
C ASP A 29 23.14 24.74 22.47
N LEU A 30 24.39 24.47 22.85
CA LEU A 30 25.42 23.91 21.96
C LEU A 30 25.10 22.47 21.55
N CYS A 31 24.85 21.58 22.53
CA CYS A 31 24.48 20.18 22.26
C CYS A 31 23.16 20.09 21.50
N ARG A 32 22.20 20.97 21.82
CA ARG A 32 20.91 21.06 21.14
C ARG A 32 21.06 21.47 19.67
N ARG A 33 21.88 22.50 19.36
CA ARG A 33 22.19 22.91 17.98
C ARG A 33 22.97 21.84 17.21
N LYS A 34 23.94 21.16 17.83
CA LYS A 34 24.69 20.04 17.23
C LYS A 34 23.95 18.69 17.24
N LYS A 35 22.74 18.61 17.82
CA LYS A 35 21.96 17.37 18.05
C LYS A 35 22.74 16.26 18.79
N THR A 36 23.70 16.61 19.64
CA THR A 36 24.50 15.66 20.42
C THR A 36 23.95 15.44 21.84
N ARG A 37 24.34 14.34 22.49
CA ARG A 37 23.92 14.00 23.85
C ARG A 37 24.52 14.96 24.88
N CYS A 38 23.68 15.76 25.53
CA CYS A 38 24.10 16.64 26.61
C CYS A 38 24.21 15.89 27.96
N ASP A 39 25.41 15.88 28.53
CA ASP A 39 25.73 15.21 29.79
C ASP A 39 25.61 16.11 31.05
N HIS A 40 25.44 17.43 30.91
CA HIS A 40 25.29 18.42 32.01
C HIS A 40 24.42 17.94 33.18
N ASP A 41 24.86 18.21 34.41
CA ASP A 41 24.13 17.89 35.64
C ASP A 41 23.51 19.17 36.26
N PRO A 42 22.17 19.28 36.35
CA PRO A 42 21.50 20.41 36.98
C PRO A 42 21.86 20.63 38.47
N ALA A 43 22.40 19.61 39.16
CA ALA A 43 22.89 19.77 40.54
C ALA A 43 24.17 20.63 40.62
N TYR A 44 24.88 20.80 39.50
CA TYR A 44 26.15 21.54 39.43
C TYR A 44 26.11 22.53 38.24
N PRO A 45 25.28 23.60 38.31
CA PRO A 45 25.04 24.50 37.18
C PRO A 45 26.33 25.18 36.65
N ASN A 46 27.32 25.38 37.52
CA ASN A 46 28.61 25.98 37.16
C ASN A 46 29.57 25.01 36.42
N ILE A 47 29.16 23.75 36.19
CA ILE A 47 29.96 22.75 35.48
C ILE A 47 29.43 22.56 34.05
N ALA A 48 30.20 23.04 33.08
CA ALA A 48 29.95 22.80 31.66
C ALA A 48 29.93 21.28 31.36
N CYS A 49 29.02 20.84 30.49
CA CYS A 49 28.97 19.44 30.06
C CYS A 49 30.25 19.06 29.30
N GLY A 50 30.60 17.77 29.28
CA GLY A 50 31.77 17.24 28.60
C GLY A 50 31.84 17.63 27.13
N SER A 51 30.70 17.69 26.42
CA SER A 51 30.66 18.23 25.06
C SER A 51 31.08 19.71 25.00
N CYS A 52 30.51 20.59 25.83
CA CYS A 52 30.85 22.01 25.86
C CYS A 52 32.30 22.27 26.30
N ARG A 53 32.77 21.50 27.30
CA ARG A 53 34.15 21.53 27.80
C ARG A 53 35.15 21.13 26.72
N ASN A 54 34.86 20.06 25.95
CA ASN A 54 35.71 19.63 24.83
C ASN A 54 35.68 20.57 23.61
N TYR A 55 34.67 21.45 23.50
CA TYR A 55 34.60 22.48 22.44
C TYR A 55 35.09 23.87 22.88
N GLU A 56 35.55 24.02 24.13
CA GLU A 56 35.93 25.30 24.72
C GLU A 56 34.84 26.38 24.53
N LYS A 57 33.58 26.00 24.78
CA LYS A 57 32.42 26.90 24.76
C LYS A 57 31.61 26.83 26.04
N GLU A 58 31.04 27.98 26.39
CA GLU A 58 30.17 28.12 27.55
C GLU A 58 28.88 27.30 27.40
N CYS A 59 28.42 26.69 28.49
CA CYS A 59 27.34 25.72 28.49
C CYS A 59 25.97 26.38 28.73
N THR A 60 25.54 27.24 27.81
CA THR A 60 24.33 28.06 27.97
C THR A 60 23.01 27.29 27.86
N PHE A 61 21.96 27.86 28.48
CA PHE A 61 20.56 27.43 28.41
C PHE A 61 19.62 28.63 28.12
N SER A 62 20.14 29.67 27.48
CA SER A 62 19.50 30.96 27.25
C SER A 62 18.51 30.96 26.08
N GLU A 63 18.64 30.05 25.11
CA GLU A 63 17.69 29.98 23.99
C GLU A 63 16.32 29.49 24.45
N SER A 64 15.32 30.36 24.52
CA SER A 64 13.95 29.94 24.82
C SER A 64 13.44 28.96 23.76
N THR A 65 12.62 27.99 24.15
CA THR A 65 11.84 27.21 23.19
C THR A 65 10.91 28.17 22.44
N LYS A 66 11.10 28.33 21.12
CA LYS A 66 10.04 28.85 20.24
C LYS A 66 8.78 28.05 20.54
N LYS A 67 7.79 28.72 21.16
CA LYS A 67 6.55 28.06 21.58
C LYS A 67 5.81 27.57 20.33
N ARG A 68 5.18 26.39 20.42
CA ARG A 68 3.98 26.12 19.61
C ARG A 68 2.87 27.11 20.04
N GLY A 69 1.81 27.22 19.26
CA GLY A 69 0.68 28.11 19.57
C GLY A 69 0.14 27.95 21.00
N PRO A 70 -0.62 28.95 21.51
CA PRO A 70 -1.11 28.97 22.89
C PRO A 70 -1.77 27.63 23.29
N SER A 71 -1.41 27.12 24.47
CA SER A 71 -2.04 25.92 25.03
C SER A 71 -3.54 26.12 25.21
N LYS A 72 -4.35 25.08 25.00
CA LYS A 72 -5.83 25.14 25.04
C LYS A 72 -6.40 25.96 26.21
N GLY A 73 -5.92 25.74 27.44
CA GLY A 73 -6.32 26.49 28.64
C GLY A 73 -6.00 28.00 28.66
N TYR A 74 -5.19 28.51 27.72
CA TYR A 74 -5.01 29.95 27.50
C TYR A 74 -6.06 30.51 26.55
N VAL A 75 -6.54 29.72 25.59
CA VAL A 75 -7.66 30.07 24.71
C VAL A 75 -8.96 30.05 25.51
N GLU A 76 -9.23 28.96 26.23
CA GLU A 76 -10.34 28.84 27.20
C GLU A 76 -10.30 29.97 28.26
N GLY A 77 -9.08 30.37 28.67
CA GLY A 77 -8.84 31.50 29.58
C GLY A 77 -8.99 32.90 28.96
N LEU A 78 -9.02 33.02 27.63
CA LEU A 78 -9.36 34.25 26.90
C LEU A 78 -10.85 34.30 26.58
N GLU A 79 -11.47 33.21 26.14
CA GLU A 79 -12.92 33.05 25.97
C GLU A 79 -13.65 33.39 27.27
N GLY A 80 -13.22 32.79 28.39
CA GLY A 80 -13.70 33.08 29.74
C GLY A 80 -13.33 34.48 30.27
N ARG A 81 -12.63 35.32 29.51
CA ARG A 81 -12.45 36.76 29.78
C ARG A 81 -13.27 37.62 28.84
N LEU A 82 -13.36 37.26 27.56
CA LEU A 82 -14.19 37.92 26.56
C LEU A 82 -15.65 37.93 27.01
N LYS A 83 -16.17 36.76 27.40
CA LYS A 83 -17.54 36.62 27.91
C LYS A 83 -17.85 37.52 29.11
N ARG A 84 -16.88 37.72 30.03
CA ARG A 84 -17.05 38.64 31.16
C ARG A 84 -16.99 40.12 30.77
N VAL A 85 -16.30 40.47 29.69
CA VAL A 85 -16.31 41.82 29.12
C VAL A 85 -17.63 42.07 28.38
N GLU A 86 -18.15 41.07 27.67
CA GLU A 86 -19.47 41.11 27.03
C GLU A 86 -20.60 41.23 28.06
N GLU A 87 -20.59 40.42 29.13
CA GLU A 87 -21.53 40.52 30.26
C GLU A 87 -21.45 41.90 30.95
N LEU A 88 -20.25 42.46 31.14
CA LEU A 88 -20.07 43.82 31.68
C LEU A 88 -20.59 44.91 30.72
N LEU A 89 -20.34 44.79 29.41
CA LEU A 89 -20.87 45.72 28.40
C LEU A 89 -22.39 45.70 28.35
N VAL A 90 -23.01 44.51 28.39
CA VAL A 90 -24.48 44.36 28.43
C VAL A 90 -25.07 45.01 29.68
N ASN A 91 -24.43 44.84 30.85
CA ASN A 91 -24.89 45.49 32.07
C ASN A 91 -24.71 47.03 32.02
N MET A 92 -23.58 47.53 31.51
CA MET A 92 -23.35 48.97 31.33
C MET A 92 -24.29 49.60 30.30
N LEU A 93 -24.73 48.84 29.29
CA LEU A 93 -25.77 49.26 28.33
C LEU A 93 -27.18 49.31 28.95
N GLN A 94 -27.44 48.57 30.03
CA GLN A 94 -28.72 48.62 30.77
C GLN A 94 -28.81 49.81 31.74
N ASP A 95 -27.68 50.32 32.22
CA ASP A 95 -27.61 51.49 33.11
C ASP A 95 -27.61 52.85 32.38
N MET A 96 -27.52 52.88 31.04
CA MET A 96 -27.53 54.14 30.26
C MET A 96 -28.94 54.67 29.98
N PRO A 97 -29.14 56.01 29.94
CA PRO A 97 -30.43 56.61 29.65
C PRO A 97 -30.84 56.39 28.17
N PRO A 98 -32.13 56.14 27.86
CA PRO A 98 -32.57 55.74 26.52
C PRO A 98 -32.19 56.67 25.36
N ASN A 99 -32.01 57.97 25.62
CA ASN A 99 -31.65 58.93 24.58
C ASN A 99 -30.20 58.76 24.08
N GLU A 100 -29.26 58.43 24.97
CA GLU A 100 -27.84 58.23 24.58
C GLU A 100 -27.67 56.93 23.78
N ILE A 101 -28.47 55.91 24.11
CA ILE A 101 -28.56 54.66 23.34
C ILE A 101 -29.10 54.96 21.92
N ALA A 102 -30.09 55.85 21.79
CA ALA A 102 -30.69 56.22 20.51
C ALA A 102 -29.75 57.02 19.59
N ASP A 103 -28.96 57.96 20.14
CA ASP A 103 -27.96 58.68 19.32
C ASP A 103 -26.84 57.75 18.83
N VAL A 104 -26.35 56.84 19.69
CA VAL A 104 -25.32 55.85 19.30
C VAL A 104 -25.83 54.89 18.23
N THR A 105 -27.09 54.42 18.29
CA THR A 105 -27.65 53.59 17.22
C THR A 105 -27.93 54.40 15.94
N ALA A 106 -28.33 55.67 16.04
CA ALA A 106 -28.60 56.52 14.88
C ALA A 106 -27.33 56.93 14.10
N GLU A 107 -26.15 56.99 14.73
CA GLU A 107 -24.88 57.13 14.01
C GLU A 107 -24.48 55.82 13.31
N LEU A 108 -24.59 54.68 14.00
CA LEU A 108 -24.31 53.35 13.42
C LEU A 108 -25.19 53.00 12.21
N GLU A 109 -26.48 53.38 12.23
CA GLU A 109 -27.40 53.14 11.12
C GLU A 109 -27.06 53.99 9.88
N LYS A 110 -26.66 55.26 10.06
CA LYS A 110 -26.29 56.16 8.95
C LYS A 110 -25.05 55.69 8.19
N ASP A 111 -24.00 55.28 8.92
CA ASP A 111 -22.82 54.69 8.29
C ASP A 111 -23.19 53.37 7.58
N SER A 112 -24.11 52.58 8.13
CA SER A 112 -24.57 51.34 7.47
C SER A 112 -25.23 51.60 6.12
N ASP A 113 -26.07 52.64 5.98
CA ASP A 113 -26.80 52.92 4.74
C ASP A 113 -25.92 53.59 3.67
N ALA A 114 -24.95 54.42 4.08
CA ALA A 114 -23.91 54.90 3.18
C ALA A 114 -23.03 53.75 2.66
N TYR A 115 -22.69 52.79 3.52
CA TYR A 115 -21.83 51.66 3.16
C TYR A 115 -22.54 50.65 2.26
N LYS A 116 -23.81 50.29 2.54
CA LYS A 116 -24.64 49.36 1.73
C LYS A 116 -24.61 49.71 0.25
N LYS A 117 -24.86 50.98 -0.10
CA LYS A 117 -24.85 51.46 -1.50
C LYS A 117 -23.50 51.37 -2.22
N SER A 118 -22.40 51.15 -1.50
CA SER A 118 -21.07 50.94 -2.08
C SER A 118 -20.62 49.46 -2.08
N SER A 119 -21.29 48.61 -1.28
CA SER A 119 -20.84 47.24 -1.02
C SER A 119 -21.43 46.19 -1.97
N GLU A 120 -22.65 46.40 -2.47
CA GLU A 120 -23.35 45.42 -3.32
C GLU A 120 -22.62 45.06 -4.62
N GLU A 121 -21.83 45.98 -5.19
CA GLU A 121 -21.06 45.74 -6.42
C GLU A 121 -19.65 45.15 -6.22
N ASN A 122 -19.19 44.93 -4.98
CA ASN A 122 -17.78 44.61 -4.70
C ASN A 122 -17.51 43.59 -3.57
N LYS A 123 -18.51 42.77 -3.16
CA LYS A 123 -18.31 41.77 -2.07
C LYS A 123 -17.16 40.78 -2.33
N ASP A 124 -16.94 40.36 -3.57
CA ASP A 124 -15.89 39.38 -3.93
C ASP A 124 -14.57 40.04 -4.42
N ALA A 125 -14.42 41.36 -4.25
CA ALA A 125 -13.23 42.11 -4.67
C ALA A 125 -12.03 42.00 -3.71
N TYR A 126 -11.96 40.94 -2.90
CA TYR A 126 -11.02 40.80 -1.78
C TYR A 126 -10.42 39.40 -1.71
N PHE A 127 -9.18 39.28 -1.23
CA PHE A 127 -8.50 38.01 -1.05
C PHE A 127 -7.72 37.93 0.27
N PHE A 128 -7.52 36.70 0.72
CA PHE A 128 -6.83 36.35 1.96
C PHE A 128 -5.31 36.22 1.77
N ALA A 129 -4.54 36.97 2.56
CA ALA A 129 -3.09 36.93 2.62
C ALA A 129 -2.62 36.47 4.01
N GLY A 130 -2.52 35.14 4.18
CA GLY A 130 -2.07 34.53 5.43
C GLY A 130 -0.61 34.84 5.80
N SER A 131 -0.25 34.44 7.02
CA SER A 131 1.02 34.79 7.69
C SER A 131 2.33 34.36 6.99
N SER A 132 2.28 33.49 5.98
CA SER A 132 3.45 33.14 5.15
C SER A 132 3.70 34.12 3.99
N SER A 133 2.83 35.09 3.74
CA SER A 133 2.97 36.04 2.64
C SER A 133 4.04 37.10 2.94
N GLY A 134 4.77 37.53 1.90
CA GLY A 134 5.71 38.67 2.03
C GLY A 134 5.00 39.96 2.45
N TYR A 135 3.75 40.13 2.03
CA TYR A 135 2.88 41.23 2.46
C TYR A 135 2.61 41.22 3.97
N TYR A 136 2.37 40.06 4.59
CA TYR A 136 2.22 39.93 6.04
C TYR A 136 3.47 40.35 6.81
N LEU A 137 4.65 39.96 6.31
CA LEU A 137 5.91 40.42 6.90
C LEU A 137 6.07 41.94 6.76
N LEU A 138 5.73 42.52 5.61
CA LEU A 138 5.86 43.96 5.35
C LEU A 138 4.93 44.81 6.23
N SER A 139 3.64 44.47 6.32
CA SER A 139 2.70 45.25 7.15
C SER A 139 3.05 45.22 8.64
N ARG A 140 3.62 44.10 9.13
CA ARG A 140 4.11 43.96 10.51
C ARG A 140 5.47 44.61 10.75
N LEU A 141 6.28 44.85 9.72
CA LEU A 141 7.53 45.64 9.81
C LEU A 141 7.29 47.15 9.71
N PHE A 142 6.26 47.59 8.96
CA PHE A 142 5.96 49.00 8.70
C PHE A 142 4.52 49.41 9.11
N PRO A 143 4.03 49.10 10.33
CA PRO A 143 2.60 49.16 10.67
C PRO A 143 1.98 50.56 10.81
N GLN A 144 2.76 51.65 10.80
CA GLN A 144 2.23 53.02 11.03
C GLN A 144 2.78 54.11 10.08
N ASP A 145 3.75 53.82 9.21
CA ASP A 145 4.30 54.83 8.30
C ASP A 145 3.59 54.82 6.93
N GLN A 146 2.62 55.72 6.75
CA GLN A 146 1.93 55.90 5.46
C GLN A 146 2.75 56.74 4.45
N SER A 147 3.86 57.35 4.86
CA SER A 147 4.78 58.07 3.97
C SER A 147 5.82 57.16 3.32
N HIS A 148 6.07 55.98 3.90
CA HIS A 148 7.05 55.04 3.38
C HIS A 148 6.67 54.50 1.98
N PRO A 149 7.53 54.63 0.94
CA PRO A 149 7.16 54.29 -0.43
C PRO A 149 6.63 52.86 -0.64
N LEU A 150 7.18 51.87 0.08
CA LEU A 150 6.70 50.49 -0.01
C LEU A 150 5.24 50.34 0.44
N ASN A 151 4.79 51.11 1.44
CA ASN A 151 3.40 51.09 1.91
C ASN A 151 2.42 51.77 0.95
N GLN A 152 2.91 52.42 -0.11
CA GLN A 152 2.11 52.97 -1.20
C GLN A 152 2.08 52.05 -2.44
N MET A 153 3.00 51.07 -2.53
CA MET A 153 3.08 50.11 -3.64
C MET A 153 2.20 48.86 -3.48
N PHE A 154 1.63 48.62 -2.29
CA PHE A 154 0.76 47.47 -2.04
C PHE A 154 -0.63 47.91 -1.57
N PRO A 155 -1.72 47.19 -1.91
CA PRO A 155 -3.07 47.59 -1.49
C PRO A 155 -3.20 47.50 0.03
N LYS A 156 -3.88 48.47 0.67
CA LYS A 156 -4.04 48.52 2.13
C LYS A 156 -4.83 47.32 2.68
N PRO A 157 -4.51 46.83 3.89
CA PRO A 157 -5.26 45.74 4.50
C PRO A 157 -6.51 46.27 5.20
N ILE A 158 -7.58 45.47 5.26
CA ILE A 158 -8.82 45.84 5.99
C ILE A 158 -8.66 45.65 7.50
N ASN A 159 -7.77 44.76 7.92
CA ASN A 159 -7.55 44.35 9.31
C ASN A 159 -6.05 44.35 9.67
N ASN A 160 -5.74 44.40 10.98
CA ASN A 160 -4.36 44.40 11.50
C ASN A 160 -3.97 43.06 12.19
N ASN A 161 -4.77 42.02 11.99
CA ASN A 161 -4.63 40.71 12.66
C ASN A 161 -3.42 39.91 12.13
N ASP A 162 -3.20 38.70 12.67
CA ASP A 162 -2.13 37.80 12.24
C ASP A 162 -2.35 37.19 10.84
N ASP A 163 -3.47 37.53 10.20
CA ASP A 163 -3.83 37.22 8.82
C ASP A 163 -4.51 38.46 8.20
N LEU A 164 -4.18 38.77 6.94
CA LEU A 164 -4.52 40.05 6.32
C LEU A 164 -5.45 39.89 5.13
N ILE A 165 -6.36 40.86 4.96
CA ILE A 165 -7.31 40.89 3.86
C ILE A 165 -6.99 42.05 2.94
N ILE A 166 -6.80 41.76 1.66
CA ILE A 166 -6.31 42.70 0.65
C ILE A 166 -7.37 42.88 -0.43
N LYS A 167 -7.58 44.12 -0.89
CA LYS A 167 -8.44 44.38 -2.07
C LYS A 167 -7.74 43.92 -3.34
N ARG A 168 -8.39 43.04 -4.11
CA ARG A 168 -7.89 42.52 -5.40
C ARG A 168 -7.77 43.69 -6.39
N PRO A 169 -6.59 43.97 -6.97
CA PRO A 169 -6.40 45.10 -7.88
C PRO A 169 -7.36 45.08 -9.08
N SER A 170 -7.82 46.25 -9.51
CA SER A 170 -8.73 46.38 -10.67
C SER A 170 -8.12 45.88 -11.97
N GLU A 171 -6.79 45.96 -12.10
CA GLU A 171 -6.00 45.49 -13.25
C GLU A 171 -5.88 43.96 -13.35
N LEU A 172 -6.21 43.24 -12.26
CA LEU A 172 -6.19 41.77 -12.19
C LEU A 172 -7.57 41.14 -12.39
N ARG A 173 -8.62 41.94 -12.63
CA ARG A 173 -9.93 41.40 -13.04
C ARG A 173 -9.81 40.96 -14.49
N SER A 174 -10.08 39.68 -14.77
CA SER A 174 -10.24 39.22 -16.15
C SER A 174 -11.33 40.07 -16.81
N SER A 175 -11.09 40.51 -18.05
CA SER A 175 -12.14 41.11 -18.86
C SER A 175 -13.11 39.99 -19.26
N SER A 176 -14.07 39.69 -18.37
CA SER A 176 -15.06 38.62 -18.55
C SER A 176 -15.90 38.93 -19.78
N SER A 177 -15.48 38.39 -20.92
CA SER A 177 -16.17 38.54 -22.19
C SER A 177 -17.54 37.90 -22.05
N GLY A 178 -18.57 38.74 -21.96
CA GLY A 178 -19.97 38.35 -21.83
C GLY A 178 -20.47 37.66 -23.08
N ASN A 179 -20.06 36.41 -23.29
CA ASN A 179 -20.72 35.50 -24.20
C ASN A 179 -22.12 35.26 -23.64
N ASN A 180 -23.15 35.81 -24.29
CA ASN A 180 -24.53 35.40 -24.05
C ASN A 180 -24.62 33.90 -24.38
N GLN A 181 -24.68 33.08 -23.33
CA GLN A 181 -24.92 31.65 -23.46
C GLN A 181 -26.43 31.44 -23.58
N ASP A 182 -26.89 31.03 -24.76
CA ASP A 182 -28.30 30.74 -25.02
C ASP A 182 -28.71 29.40 -24.37
N TRP A 183 -28.87 29.41 -23.05
CA TRP A 183 -29.36 28.28 -22.26
C TRP A 183 -30.79 27.89 -22.68
N LYS A 184 -30.99 26.62 -23.00
CA LYS A 184 -32.29 26.01 -23.32
C LYS A 184 -32.91 25.45 -22.05
N LEU A 185 -33.45 26.34 -21.23
CA LEU A 185 -34.03 25.99 -19.94
C LEU A 185 -35.29 25.11 -20.07
N PRO A 186 -35.52 24.15 -19.16
CA PRO A 186 -36.79 23.46 -19.03
C PRO A 186 -37.94 24.43 -18.69
N PRO A 187 -39.22 23.99 -18.78
CA PRO A 187 -40.35 24.79 -18.32
C PRO A 187 -40.17 25.26 -16.87
N LYS A 188 -40.40 26.55 -16.60
CA LYS A 188 -40.09 27.14 -15.28
C LYS A 188 -40.77 26.40 -14.11
N GLY A 189 -42.03 26.01 -14.23
CA GLY A 189 -42.72 25.26 -13.17
C GLY A 189 -42.07 23.92 -12.82
N LEU A 190 -41.50 23.23 -13.81
CA LEU A 190 -40.72 22.01 -13.62
C LEU A 190 -39.38 22.31 -12.92
N MET A 191 -38.68 23.38 -13.31
CA MET A 191 -37.46 23.82 -12.61
C MET A 191 -37.76 24.17 -11.15
N ASP A 192 -38.78 25.00 -10.90
CA ASP A 192 -39.13 25.48 -9.57
C ASP A 192 -39.52 24.33 -8.63
N TYR A 193 -40.23 23.31 -9.16
CA TYR A 193 -40.50 22.05 -8.45
C TYR A 193 -39.22 21.30 -8.08
N LEU A 194 -38.35 21.03 -9.07
CA LEU A 194 -37.09 20.30 -8.85
C LEU A 194 -36.17 21.03 -7.86
N LEU A 195 -36.11 22.36 -7.94
CA LEU A 195 -35.37 23.22 -7.02
C LEU A 195 -35.92 23.13 -5.59
N ASN A 196 -37.25 23.15 -5.40
CA ASN A 196 -37.81 23.01 -4.06
C ASN A 196 -37.53 21.63 -3.45
N VAL A 197 -37.61 20.55 -4.26
CA VAL A 197 -37.22 19.20 -3.83
C VAL A 197 -35.73 19.14 -3.46
N TYR A 198 -34.83 19.81 -4.18
CA TYR A 198 -33.40 19.93 -3.80
C TYR A 198 -33.26 20.53 -2.39
N PHE A 199 -33.96 21.63 -2.11
CA PHE A 199 -33.87 22.30 -0.81
C PHE A 199 -34.47 21.50 0.34
N GLU A 200 -35.61 20.83 0.13
CA GLU A 200 -36.27 20.03 1.16
C GLU A 200 -35.56 18.71 1.47
N LYS A 201 -35.05 18.02 0.44
CA LYS A 201 -34.51 16.65 0.57
C LYS A 201 -33.00 16.60 0.72
N LEU A 202 -32.24 17.52 0.13
CA LEU A 202 -30.78 17.39 -0.05
C LEU A 202 -30.02 18.47 0.72
N ASN A 203 -30.37 19.74 0.50
CA ASN A 203 -29.70 20.88 1.13
C ASN A 203 -29.85 20.89 2.66
N LYS A 204 -30.88 20.23 3.21
CA LYS A 204 -31.05 19.98 4.66
C LYS A 204 -29.87 19.22 5.28
N PHE A 205 -29.23 18.33 4.53
CA PHE A 205 -28.16 17.44 5.02
C PHE A 205 -26.77 17.90 4.60
N LEU A 206 -26.64 18.50 3.40
CA LEU A 206 -25.41 19.15 2.93
C LEU A 206 -25.73 20.54 2.36
N PRO A 207 -25.83 21.60 3.20
CA PRO A 207 -26.17 22.95 2.78
C PRO A 207 -25.02 23.63 2.03
N ILE A 208 -24.93 23.36 0.72
CA ILE A 208 -24.05 24.07 -0.22
C ILE A 208 -24.72 25.40 -0.63
N LEU A 209 -26.04 25.41 -0.80
CA LEU A 209 -26.80 26.61 -1.17
C LEU A 209 -27.52 27.19 0.05
N ASP A 210 -27.63 28.51 0.12
CA ASP A 210 -28.62 29.15 0.97
C ASP A 210 -29.91 29.39 0.18
N LYS A 211 -31.07 28.99 0.73
CA LYS A 211 -32.34 29.02 -0.02
C LYS A 211 -32.73 30.45 -0.38
N ASP A 212 -32.62 31.37 0.57
CA ASP A 212 -33.09 32.74 0.39
C ASP A 212 -32.12 33.54 -0.49
N GLU A 213 -30.82 33.30 -0.42
CA GLU A 213 -29.83 33.91 -1.32
C GLU A 213 -30.00 33.38 -2.76
N PHE A 214 -30.14 32.06 -2.93
CA PHE A 214 -30.32 31.44 -4.24
C PHE A 214 -31.59 31.92 -4.96
N TYR A 215 -32.75 31.89 -4.31
CA TYR A 215 -34.00 32.30 -4.97
C TYR A 215 -34.01 33.80 -5.31
N LYS A 216 -33.43 34.68 -4.47
CA LYS A 216 -33.26 36.10 -4.80
C LYS A 216 -32.46 36.32 -6.08
N LEU A 217 -31.38 35.56 -6.28
CA LEU A 217 -30.55 35.67 -7.49
C LEU A 217 -31.25 35.05 -8.71
N TYR A 218 -31.85 33.87 -8.56
CA TYR A 218 -32.60 33.17 -9.61
C TYR A 218 -33.80 33.97 -10.13
N GLU A 219 -34.53 34.66 -9.25
CA GLU A 219 -35.65 35.53 -9.64
C GLU A 219 -35.19 36.88 -10.21
N ARG A 220 -34.12 37.48 -9.67
CA ARG A 220 -33.63 38.80 -10.11
C ARG A 220 -32.92 38.78 -11.46
N GLU A 221 -32.10 37.75 -11.70
CA GLU A 221 -31.24 37.68 -12.89
C GLU A 221 -31.84 36.81 -14.01
N GLY A 222 -32.77 35.92 -13.66
CA GLY A 222 -33.60 35.19 -14.59
C GLY A 222 -32.83 34.31 -15.58
N SER A 223 -33.46 34.05 -16.73
CA SER A 223 -33.07 33.01 -17.69
C SER A 223 -31.71 33.19 -18.38
N GLN A 224 -30.97 34.27 -18.11
CA GLN A 224 -29.69 34.57 -18.76
C GLN A 224 -28.54 34.84 -17.76
N SER A 225 -28.71 34.56 -16.46
CA SER A 225 -27.59 34.62 -15.51
C SER A 225 -26.51 33.58 -15.82
N SER A 226 -25.30 34.04 -16.16
CA SER A 226 -24.14 33.16 -16.36
C SER A 226 -23.59 32.55 -15.07
N GLN A 227 -24.14 32.89 -13.91
CA GLN A 227 -23.69 32.39 -12.60
C GLN A 227 -24.73 31.49 -11.92
N VAL A 228 -26.02 31.86 -11.96
CA VAL A 228 -27.08 31.13 -11.25
C VAL A 228 -27.63 29.96 -12.06
N ILE A 229 -27.73 30.10 -13.39
CA ILE A 229 -28.28 29.04 -14.25
C ILE A 229 -27.46 27.73 -14.18
N PRO A 230 -26.11 27.72 -14.22
CA PRO A 230 -25.33 26.49 -14.03
C PRO A 230 -25.66 25.78 -12.71
N ILE A 231 -25.77 26.54 -11.60
CA ILE A 231 -26.13 26.00 -10.28
C ILE A 231 -27.53 25.38 -10.32
N ALA A 232 -28.51 26.11 -10.86
CA ALA A 232 -29.90 25.66 -10.97
C ALA A 232 -30.00 24.36 -11.80
N LEU A 233 -29.35 24.29 -12.96
CA LEU A 233 -29.37 23.11 -13.82
C LEU A 233 -28.65 21.91 -13.16
N THR A 234 -27.50 22.12 -12.49
CA THR A 234 -26.84 21.07 -11.71
C THR A 234 -27.74 20.55 -10.57
N THR A 235 -28.46 21.42 -9.86
CA THR A 235 -29.43 20.98 -8.83
C THR A 235 -30.63 20.23 -9.43
N CYS A 236 -31.13 20.63 -10.61
CA CYS A 236 -32.15 19.89 -11.34
C CYS A 236 -31.65 18.50 -11.75
N CYS A 237 -30.45 18.36 -12.34
CA CYS A 237 -29.85 17.07 -12.70
C CYS A 237 -29.77 16.11 -11.50
N LYS A 238 -29.34 16.60 -10.33
CA LYS A 238 -29.31 15.81 -9.09
C LYS A 238 -30.68 15.26 -8.72
N VAL A 239 -31.71 16.11 -8.69
CA VAL A 239 -33.07 15.71 -8.30
C VAL A 239 -33.71 14.81 -9.34
N ILE A 240 -33.53 15.09 -10.63
CA ILE A 240 -34.05 14.26 -11.72
C ILE A 240 -33.54 12.81 -11.60
N LYS A 241 -32.25 12.60 -11.26
CA LYS A 241 -31.73 11.24 -11.06
C LYS A 241 -32.49 10.49 -9.95
N MET A 242 -32.83 11.19 -8.88
CA MET A 242 -33.43 10.63 -7.66
C MET A 242 -34.93 10.33 -7.78
N LEU A 243 -35.68 11.09 -8.58
CA LEU A 243 -37.11 10.84 -8.81
C LEU A 243 -37.33 9.56 -9.63
N ASP A 244 -38.42 8.85 -9.33
CA ASP A 244 -38.86 7.67 -10.10
C ASP A 244 -38.92 7.94 -11.61
N LYS A 245 -38.63 6.91 -12.41
CA LYS A 245 -38.71 7.01 -13.88
C LYS A 245 -40.09 7.45 -14.39
N ASN A 246 -41.15 7.06 -13.65
CA ASN A 246 -42.54 7.38 -13.97
C ASN A 246 -43.11 8.50 -13.08
N HIS A 247 -42.25 9.32 -12.44
CA HIS A 247 -42.71 10.35 -11.51
C HIS A 247 -43.66 11.36 -12.19
N PRO A 248 -44.85 11.67 -11.64
CA PRO A 248 -45.91 12.41 -12.35
C PRO A 248 -45.50 13.76 -12.96
N ILE A 249 -44.54 14.46 -12.33
CA ILE A 249 -44.07 15.77 -12.80
C ILE A 249 -43.53 15.74 -14.25
N PHE A 250 -42.96 14.63 -14.71
CA PHE A 250 -42.45 14.54 -16.07
C PHE A 250 -43.59 14.47 -17.10
N ALA A 251 -44.66 13.73 -16.77
CA ALA A 251 -45.86 13.63 -17.58
C ALA A 251 -46.67 14.94 -17.60
N GLU A 252 -46.73 15.67 -16.48
CA GLU A 252 -47.40 16.98 -16.37
C GLU A 252 -46.86 18.01 -17.39
N TYR A 253 -45.53 18.05 -17.55
CA TYR A 253 -44.85 18.97 -18.47
C TYR A 253 -44.57 18.36 -19.86
N GLY A 254 -45.03 17.13 -20.13
CA GLY A 254 -44.85 16.44 -21.42
C GLY A 254 -43.39 16.11 -21.77
N VAL A 255 -42.53 15.91 -20.77
CA VAL A 255 -41.10 15.62 -20.92
C VAL A 255 -40.77 14.18 -20.55
N GLU A 256 -39.73 13.62 -21.17
CA GLU A 256 -39.20 12.30 -20.83
C GLU A 256 -37.97 12.47 -19.91
N LYS A 257 -37.88 11.67 -18.84
CA LYS A 257 -36.88 11.83 -17.77
C LYS A 257 -35.45 11.79 -18.32
N GLU A 258 -35.12 10.78 -19.12
CA GLU A 258 -33.74 10.56 -19.56
C GLU A 258 -33.33 11.52 -20.68
N ALA A 259 -34.25 11.89 -21.57
CA ALA A 259 -34.05 12.99 -22.52
C ALA A 259 -33.77 14.32 -21.79
N LEU A 260 -34.59 14.70 -20.81
CA LEU A 260 -34.41 15.93 -20.03
C LEU A 260 -33.07 15.94 -19.30
N LYS A 261 -32.75 14.85 -18.59
CA LYS A 261 -31.48 14.67 -17.88
C LYS A 261 -30.28 14.80 -18.82
N LYS A 262 -30.33 14.13 -19.98
CA LYS A 262 -29.27 14.16 -21.00
C LYS A 262 -29.10 15.55 -21.60
N ASP A 263 -30.19 16.24 -21.91
CA ASP A 263 -30.15 17.60 -22.47
C ASP A 263 -29.60 18.62 -21.46
N LEU A 264 -29.89 18.46 -20.16
CA LEU A 264 -29.30 19.30 -19.11
C LEU A 264 -27.81 19.01 -18.89
N THR A 265 -27.41 17.74 -18.80
CA THR A 265 -25.98 17.36 -18.70
C THR A 265 -25.19 17.81 -19.94
N PHE A 266 -25.79 17.73 -21.14
CA PHE A 266 -25.18 18.21 -22.37
C PHE A 266 -25.04 19.74 -22.41
N GLN A 267 -26.06 20.49 -21.97
CA GLN A 267 -25.97 21.95 -21.84
C GLN A 267 -24.92 22.38 -20.81
N LEU A 268 -24.86 21.71 -19.66
CA LEU A 268 -23.78 21.90 -18.71
C LEU A 268 -22.44 21.66 -19.41
N HIS A 269 -22.22 20.50 -20.05
CA HIS A 269 -20.94 20.24 -20.74
C HIS A 269 -20.58 21.26 -21.85
N LEU A 270 -21.56 21.80 -22.58
CA LEU A 270 -21.33 22.82 -23.61
C LEU A 270 -21.00 24.22 -23.06
N HIS A 271 -21.61 24.61 -21.94
CA HIS A 271 -21.59 25.99 -21.44
C HIS A 271 -20.76 26.15 -20.15
N HIS A 272 -20.43 25.07 -19.45
CA HIS A 272 -19.66 25.03 -18.21
C HIS A 272 -18.15 25.20 -18.47
N LEU A 273 -17.78 26.40 -18.92
CA LEU A 273 -16.47 26.99 -18.67
C LEU A 273 -16.61 28.10 -17.62
N PRO A 274 -16.59 27.76 -16.31
CA PRO A 274 -16.29 28.74 -15.28
C PRO A 274 -14.97 29.43 -15.61
N ASP A 275 -14.89 30.75 -15.35
CA ASP A 275 -13.60 31.43 -15.28
C ASP A 275 -12.91 30.98 -13.98
N PHE A 276 -12.29 29.80 -14.03
CA PHE A 276 -11.64 29.12 -12.90
C PHE A 276 -10.50 29.93 -12.26
N LEU A 277 -10.11 31.04 -12.90
CA LEU A 277 -9.08 31.97 -12.42
C LEU A 277 -9.61 33.00 -11.41
N GLU A 278 -10.94 33.20 -11.31
CA GLU A 278 -11.53 34.12 -10.32
C GLU A 278 -12.34 33.39 -9.22
N PRO A 279 -11.85 33.36 -7.97
CA PRO A 279 -12.60 32.87 -6.81
C PRO A 279 -13.91 33.65 -6.57
N LYS A 280 -15.04 32.92 -6.61
CA LYS A 280 -16.42 33.39 -6.39
C LYS A 280 -17.22 32.35 -5.60
N VAL A 281 -18.21 32.80 -4.83
CA VAL A 281 -19.10 31.92 -4.03
C VAL A 281 -19.84 30.92 -4.93
N GLN A 282 -20.33 31.38 -6.07
CA GLN A 282 -21.09 30.60 -7.05
C GLN A 282 -20.21 29.50 -7.69
N SER A 283 -18.94 29.81 -8.00
CA SER A 283 -17.98 28.82 -8.52
C SER A 283 -17.66 27.73 -7.49
N ILE A 284 -17.56 28.09 -6.21
CA ILE A 284 -17.40 27.12 -5.11
C ILE A 284 -18.65 26.23 -5.01
N GLN A 285 -19.84 26.82 -5.00
CA GLN A 285 -21.11 26.09 -4.92
C GLN A 285 -21.26 25.09 -6.07
N LEU A 286 -21.01 25.52 -7.30
CA LEU A 286 -21.10 24.67 -8.50
C LEU A 286 -20.13 23.49 -8.46
N LEU A 287 -18.86 23.74 -8.08
CA LEU A 287 -17.85 22.69 -7.95
C LEU A 287 -18.17 21.67 -6.85
N LEU A 288 -18.64 22.12 -5.69
CA LEU A 288 -19.05 21.24 -4.58
C LEU A 288 -20.31 20.45 -4.94
N LEU A 289 -21.27 21.06 -5.64
CA LEU A 289 -22.44 20.36 -6.17
C LEU A 289 -22.01 19.24 -7.11
N ASN A 290 -21.21 19.53 -8.13
CA ASN A 290 -20.74 18.52 -9.10
C ASN A 290 -20.01 17.37 -8.37
N ALA A 291 -19.07 17.68 -7.46
CA ALA A 291 -18.31 16.67 -6.72
C ALA A 291 -19.12 15.84 -5.72
N ALA A 292 -20.26 16.35 -5.23
CA ALA A 292 -21.19 15.62 -4.37
C ALA A 292 -22.12 14.66 -5.14
N HIS A 293 -21.88 14.36 -6.42
CA HIS A 293 -22.77 13.54 -7.24
C HIS A 293 -22.32 12.07 -7.41
N SER A 294 -23.12 11.28 -8.14
CA SER A 294 -23.13 9.81 -8.18
C SER A 294 -23.09 9.27 -9.61
N GLU A 295 -22.19 9.79 -10.44
CA GLU A 295 -22.13 9.44 -11.87
C GLU A 295 -21.61 8.01 -12.15
N SER A 296 -20.95 7.38 -11.16
CA SER A 296 -20.53 5.98 -11.21
C SER A 296 -20.69 5.31 -9.85
N TRP A 297 -20.46 4.00 -9.78
CA TRP A 297 -20.45 3.22 -8.52
C TRP A 297 -19.53 3.78 -7.43
N LEU A 298 -18.57 4.62 -7.80
CA LEU A 298 -17.51 5.13 -6.94
C LEU A 298 -17.30 6.63 -7.14
N THR A 299 -16.54 7.22 -6.23
CA THR A 299 -16.02 8.59 -6.40
C THR A 299 -14.87 8.57 -7.39
N GLN A 300 -14.92 9.40 -8.42
CA GLN A 300 -13.85 9.55 -9.40
C GLN A 300 -12.83 10.62 -8.98
N GLY A 301 -11.60 10.54 -9.51
CA GLY A 301 -10.52 11.48 -9.20
C GLY A 301 -10.83 12.94 -9.56
N GLU A 302 -11.76 13.16 -10.47
CA GLU A 302 -12.26 14.49 -10.88
C GLU A 302 -13.05 15.19 -9.76
N ALA A 303 -13.73 14.44 -8.89
CA ALA A 303 -14.38 14.99 -7.70
C ALA A 303 -13.33 15.53 -6.70
N TRP A 304 -12.19 14.85 -6.56
CA TRP A 304 -11.08 15.31 -5.71
C TRP A 304 -10.45 16.60 -6.25
N LEU A 305 -10.25 16.71 -7.56
CA LEU A 305 -9.79 17.94 -8.21
C LEU A 305 -10.81 19.09 -8.04
N SER A 306 -12.09 18.81 -8.26
CA SER A 306 -13.18 19.79 -8.14
C SER A 306 -13.31 20.34 -6.72
N VAL A 307 -13.30 19.47 -5.71
CA VAL A 307 -13.27 19.85 -4.28
C VAL A 307 -11.98 20.61 -3.95
N SER A 308 -10.82 20.18 -4.47
CA SER A 308 -9.56 20.89 -4.26
C SER A 308 -9.61 22.34 -4.76
N ILE A 309 -10.14 22.56 -5.97
CA ILE A 309 -10.29 23.90 -6.56
C ILE A 309 -11.28 24.74 -5.75
N ALA A 310 -12.45 24.17 -5.39
CA ALA A 310 -13.46 24.84 -4.56
C ALA A 310 -12.90 25.28 -3.21
N ILE A 311 -12.06 24.44 -2.57
CA ILE A 311 -11.39 24.75 -1.32
C ILE A 311 -10.37 25.87 -1.50
N LYS A 312 -9.60 25.90 -2.59
CA LYS A 312 -8.65 27.01 -2.83
C LYS A 312 -9.37 28.32 -3.10
N MET A 313 -10.50 28.31 -3.81
CA MET A 313 -11.36 29.49 -3.94
C MET A 313 -11.96 29.94 -2.61
N ALA A 314 -12.43 29.00 -1.77
CA ALA A 314 -12.97 29.31 -0.44
C ALA A 314 -11.88 29.78 0.55
N GLN A 315 -10.63 29.35 0.36
CA GLN A 315 -9.48 29.86 1.10
C GLN A 315 -9.07 31.27 0.64
N ASP A 316 -9.07 31.56 -0.66
CA ASP A 316 -8.82 32.91 -1.20
C ASP A 316 -9.88 33.91 -0.72
N LEU A 317 -11.16 33.55 -0.80
CA LEU A 317 -12.28 34.31 -0.23
C LEU A 317 -12.35 34.23 1.31
N GLY A 318 -11.42 33.53 1.96
CA GLY A 318 -11.24 33.53 3.41
C GLY A 318 -12.35 32.90 4.26
N LEU A 319 -13.30 32.16 3.66
CA LEU A 319 -14.45 31.51 4.34
C LEU A 319 -14.03 30.59 5.51
N HIS A 320 -12.81 30.06 5.45
CA HIS A 320 -12.20 29.23 6.49
C HIS A 320 -11.84 29.96 7.81
N ARG A 321 -12.04 31.29 7.91
CA ARG A 321 -11.59 32.10 9.04
C ARG A 321 -12.73 32.84 9.78
N ALA A 322 -12.79 32.70 11.10
CA ALA A 322 -13.68 33.49 11.96
C ALA A 322 -13.30 34.98 11.96
N SER A 323 -12.00 35.26 11.92
CA SER A 323 -11.46 36.63 12.00
C SER A 323 -11.62 37.47 10.73
N PHE A 324 -12.20 36.91 9.66
CA PHE A 324 -12.55 37.64 8.43
C PHE A 324 -14.02 37.47 8.05
N GLN A 325 -14.87 38.25 8.71
CA GLN A 325 -16.19 38.64 8.21
C GLN A 325 -16.10 39.82 7.20
N PRO A 326 -16.49 39.77 5.91
CA PRO A 326 -16.71 40.99 5.12
C PRO A 326 -17.73 41.91 5.80
N GLN A 327 -17.35 43.17 6.00
CA GLN A 327 -18.18 44.16 6.70
C GLN A 327 -19.45 44.48 5.91
N GLY A 328 -20.59 44.54 6.60
CA GLY A 328 -21.91 44.79 5.99
C GLY A 328 -22.69 43.55 5.57
N LEU A 329 -22.19 42.33 5.83
CA LEU A 329 -22.99 41.10 5.71
C LEU A 329 -23.95 40.94 6.91
N SER A 330 -25.18 40.51 6.63
CA SER A 330 -26.15 40.10 7.64
C SER A 330 -25.77 38.78 8.30
N LYS A 331 -26.27 38.51 9.52
CA LYS A 331 -26.01 37.24 10.22
C LYS A 331 -26.40 36.00 9.38
N ALA A 332 -27.43 36.10 8.54
CA ALA A 332 -27.84 35.02 7.64
C ALA A 332 -26.77 34.72 6.56
N GLU A 333 -26.20 35.75 5.92
CA GLU A 333 -25.10 35.61 4.95
C GLU A 333 -23.83 35.03 5.60
N LEU A 334 -23.57 35.37 6.87
CA LEU A 334 -22.45 34.80 7.63
C LEU A 334 -22.65 33.30 7.91
N GLU A 335 -23.82 32.89 8.38
CA GLU A 335 -24.12 31.47 8.57
C GLU A 335 -24.16 30.70 7.24
N ALA A 336 -24.61 31.31 6.14
CA ALA A 336 -24.53 30.74 4.79
C ALA A 336 -23.08 30.47 4.37
N ARG A 337 -22.17 31.45 4.59
CA ARG A 337 -20.72 31.29 4.33
C ARG A 337 -20.08 30.22 5.21
N LYS A 338 -20.46 30.11 6.49
CA LYS A 338 -20.04 28.99 7.36
C LYS A 338 -20.54 27.64 6.83
N ARG A 339 -21.82 27.54 6.46
CA ARG A 339 -22.43 26.31 5.90
C ARG A 339 -21.71 25.86 4.62
N LEU A 340 -21.39 26.80 3.73
CA LEU A 340 -20.62 26.51 2.51
C LEU A 340 -19.20 26.01 2.82
N TRP A 341 -18.49 26.65 3.77
CA TRP A 341 -17.17 26.15 4.20
C TRP A 341 -17.24 24.75 4.80
N TRP A 342 -18.18 24.48 5.71
CA TRP A 342 -18.30 23.17 6.33
C TRP A 342 -18.79 22.09 5.36
N SER A 343 -19.55 22.44 4.32
CA SER A 343 -19.86 21.53 3.21
C SER A 343 -18.62 21.16 2.41
N ALA A 344 -17.73 22.14 2.12
CA ALA A 344 -16.42 21.88 1.50
C ALA A 344 -15.51 21.05 2.42
N TYR A 345 -15.50 21.35 3.72
CA TYR A 345 -14.75 20.62 4.74
C TYR A 345 -15.15 19.15 4.78
N ILE A 346 -16.46 18.87 4.82
CA ILE A 346 -17.01 17.51 4.83
C ILE A 346 -16.63 16.80 3.53
N LEU A 347 -16.93 17.38 2.36
CA LEU A 347 -16.60 16.79 1.04
C LEU A 347 -15.11 16.45 0.88
N ASP A 348 -14.19 17.29 1.36
CA ASP A 348 -12.75 17.02 1.35
C ASP A 348 -12.40 15.69 2.03
N ARG A 349 -12.98 15.38 3.20
CA ARG A 349 -12.70 14.11 3.90
C ARG A 349 -13.32 12.94 3.17
N CYS A 350 -14.57 13.07 2.74
CA CYS A 350 -15.34 11.98 2.12
C CYS A 350 -14.74 11.57 0.77
N VAL A 351 -14.47 12.55 -0.10
CA VAL A 351 -13.84 12.32 -1.40
C VAL A 351 -12.41 11.80 -1.23
N CYS A 352 -11.58 12.39 -0.35
CA CYS A 352 -10.22 11.90 -0.14
C CYS A 352 -10.17 10.48 0.46
N ALA A 353 -11.14 10.10 1.29
CA ALA A 353 -11.27 8.73 1.78
C ALA A 353 -11.67 7.76 0.65
N ALA A 354 -12.59 8.17 -0.22
CA ALA A 354 -13.03 7.37 -1.36
C ALA A 354 -11.93 7.14 -2.40
N VAL A 355 -11.18 8.18 -2.79
CA VAL A 355 -10.12 8.10 -3.83
C VAL A 355 -8.69 7.91 -3.28
N ALA A 356 -8.56 7.66 -1.98
CA ALA A 356 -7.29 7.50 -1.26
C ALA A 356 -6.26 8.62 -1.57
N ARG A 357 -6.68 9.87 -1.34
CA ARG A 357 -5.83 11.06 -1.53
C ARG A 357 -5.56 11.79 -0.21
N PRO A 358 -4.47 12.57 -0.10
CA PRO A 358 -4.27 13.48 1.02
C PRO A 358 -5.34 14.57 1.05
N LEU A 359 -5.80 14.94 2.26
CA LEU A 359 -6.75 16.04 2.47
C LEU A 359 -6.20 17.38 1.96
N THR A 360 -7.07 18.18 1.34
CA THR A 360 -6.77 19.54 0.87
C THR A 360 -6.69 20.52 2.03
N ILE A 361 -7.49 20.30 3.08
CA ILE A 361 -7.57 21.18 4.25
C ILE A 361 -6.67 20.66 5.37
N SER A 362 -5.81 21.56 5.87
CA SER A 362 -5.16 21.45 7.17
C SER A 362 -6.07 22.09 8.22
N ASP A 363 -6.48 21.33 9.25
CA ASP A 363 -7.33 21.89 10.33
C ASP A 363 -6.59 22.94 11.16
N ALA A 364 -5.25 23.00 11.08
CA ALA A 364 -4.43 24.00 11.76
C ALA A 364 -4.46 25.38 11.06
N ASP A 365 -5.05 25.46 9.86
CA ASP A 365 -5.16 26.68 9.06
C ASP A 365 -6.55 27.33 9.23
N CYS A 366 -7.46 26.67 9.95
CA CYS A 366 -8.87 27.03 10.09
C CYS A 366 -9.17 27.50 11.52
N ASP A 367 -9.84 28.65 11.67
CA ASP A 367 -10.36 29.13 12.95
C ASP A 367 -11.86 29.48 12.92
N ILE A 368 -12.58 29.16 11.83
CA ILE A 368 -14.03 29.34 11.74
C ILE A 368 -14.81 28.33 12.60
N ASP A 369 -15.78 28.83 13.37
CA ASP A 369 -16.68 28.01 14.18
C ASP A 369 -17.55 27.06 13.36
N TYR A 370 -18.04 26.00 14.01
CA TYR A 370 -19.16 25.20 13.51
C TYR A 370 -20.42 26.08 13.32
N PRO A 371 -21.36 25.70 12.42
CA PRO A 371 -22.63 26.41 12.25
C PRO A 371 -23.42 26.49 13.56
N GLU A 372 -24.18 27.57 13.79
CA GLU A 372 -24.84 27.80 15.09
C GLU A 372 -25.92 26.78 15.44
N SER A 373 -26.61 26.24 14.44
CA SER A 373 -27.68 25.25 14.62
C SER A 373 -27.09 23.90 15.05
N PRO A 374 -27.45 23.33 16.22
CA PRO A 374 -26.93 22.04 16.70
C PRO A 374 -27.67 20.85 16.06
N ASP A 375 -27.75 20.84 14.74
CA ASP A 375 -28.49 19.87 13.93
C ASP A 375 -27.60 18.75 13.34
N TYR A 376 -28.18 17.94 12.46
CA TYR A 376 -27.50 16.89 11.70
C TYR A 376 -26.14 17.34 11.16
N PHE A 377 -26.09 18.48 10.46
CA PHE A 377 -24.93 18.94 9.70
C PHE A 377 -23.82 19.42 10.64
N HIS A 378 -24.18 20.10 11.73
CA HIS A 378 -23.24 20.48 12.80
C HIS A 378 -22.53 19.27 13.42
N TYR A 379 -23.26 18.20 13.72
CA TYR A 379 -22.65 16.98 14.26
C TYR A 379 -21.91 16.15 13.20
N PHE A 380 -22.36 16.19 11.93
CA PHE A 380 -21.67 15.54 10.82
C PHE A 380 -20.34 16.21 10.46
N ALA A 381 -20.25 17.54 10.59
CA ALA A 381 -18.99 18.29 10.51
C ALA A 381 -18.00 17.85 11.59
N LYS A 382 -18.45 17.72 12.84
CA LYS A 382 -17.64 17.21 13.97
C LYS A 382 -17.15 15.78 13.72
N LEU A 383 -18.01 14.88 13.24
CA LEU A 383 -17.62 13.51 12.88
C LEU A 383 -16.59 13.48 11.74
N SER A 384 -16.79 14.32 10.73
CA SER A 384 -15.87 14.47 9.60
C SER A 384 -14.49 14.99 10.02
N SER A 385 -14.39 15.76 11.11
CA SER A 385 -13.10 16.13 11.70
C SER A 385 -12.35 14.91 12.26
N ILE A 386 -13.06 14.03 12.99
CA ILE A 386 -12.50 12.77 13.52
C ILE A 386 -12.08 11.84 12.37
N HIS A 387 -12.87 11.75 11.30
CA HIS A 387 -12.50 11.00 10.10
C HIS A 387 -11.28 11.60 9.38
N GLY A 388 -11.16 12.93 9.33
CA GLY A 388 -9.98 13.61 8.81
C GLY A 388 -8.70 13.28 9.58
N GLU A 389 -8.80 13.10 10.90
CA GLU A 389 -7.69 12.63 11.74
C GLU A 389 -7.32 11.17 11.46
N SER A 390 -8.29 10.27 11.23
CA SER A 390 -8.00 8.88 10.87
C SER A 390 -7.31 8.78 9.50
N ILE A 391 -7.75 9.56 8.51
CA ILE A 391 -7.09 9.68 7.19
C ILE A 391 -5.64 10.16 7.36
N ARG A 392 -5.40 11.27 8.08
CA ARG A 392 -4.04 11.82 8.24
C ARG A 392 -3.08 10.92 9.03
N THR A 393 -3.60 10.00 9.85
CA THR A 393 -2.79 9.12 10.72
C THR A 393 -2.62 7.71 10.17
N LEU A 394 -3.72 7.00 9.89
CA LEU A 394 -3.72 5.58 9.49
C LEU A 394 -3.40 5.37 8.00
N ARG A 395 -3.84 6.27 7.12
CA ARG A 395 -3.48 6.25 5.68
C ARG A 395 -2.16 6.96 5.37
N SER A 396 -1.41 7.40 6.38
CA SER A 396 -0.14 8.10 6.15
C SER A 396 0.93 7.14 5.64
N PRO A 397 1.62 7.39 4.50
CA PRO A 397 2.76 6.56 4.07
C PRO A 397 3.87 6.44 5.13
N LYS A 398 3.92 7.39 6.07
CA LYS A 398 4.82 7.36 7.23
C LYS A 398 4.51 6.24 8.22
N ILE A 399 3.28 5.71 8.30
CA ILE A 399 2.94 4.64 9.25
C ILE A 399 3.52 3.29 8.81
N GLN A 400 3.61 3.05 7.50
CA GLN A 400 4.09 1.80 6.92
C GLN A 400 5.61 1.61 7.06
N VAL A 401 6.37 2.70 7.24
CA VAL A 401 7.85 2.70 7.32
C VAL A 401 8.40 2.88 8.75
N LEU A 402 7.53 2.83 9.77
CA LEU A 402 7.94 2.98 11.17
C LEU A 402 8.26 1.65 11.83
N PRO A 403 9.30 1.58 12.71
CA PRO A 403 9.43 0.47 13.64
C PRO A 403 8.21 0.41 14.58
N ASP A 404 7.90 -0.80 15.05
CA ASP A 404 6.76 -1.09 15.94
C ASP A 404 5.39 -0.65 15.36
N LYS A 405 5.22 -0.74 14.02
CA LYS A 405 4.03 -0.25 13.31
C LYS A 405 2.73 -0.75 13.93
N SER A 406 2.63 -2.04 14.29
CA SER A 406 1.45 -2.66 14.86
C SER A 406 1.02 -1.97 16.16
N GLN A 407 1.93 -1.85 17.13
CA GLN A 407 1.63 -1.21 18.41
C GLN A 407 1.26 0.27 18.23
N ARG A 408 1.81 0.94 17.21
CA ARG A 408 1.46 2.34 16.90
C ARG A 408 0.08 2.47 16.26
N ILE A 409 -0.28 1.58 15.32
CA ILE A 409 -1.62 1.49 14.72
C ILE A 409 -2.65 1.26 15.83
N GLU A 410 -2.44 0.27 16.70
CA GLU A 410 -3.32 0.00 17.84
C GLU A 410 -3.59 1.25 18.71
N ASN A 411 -2.54 2.00 19.05
CA ASN A 411 -2.66 3.20 19.87
C ASN A 411 -3.39 4.35 19.16
N ILE A 412 -3.23 4.47 17.83
CA ILE A 412 -3.96 5.44 17.02
C ILE A 412 -5.43 5.04 16.90
N CYS A 413 -5.73 3.78 16.62
CA CYS A 413 -7.10 3.25 16.57
C CYS A 413 -7.80 3.44 17.93
N LYS A 414 -7.18 3.05 19.05
CA LYS A 414 -7.73 3.24 20.41
C LYS A 414 -8.06 4.71 20.72
N PHE A 415 -7.21 5.64 20.31
CA PHE A 415 -7.44 7.08 20.49
C PHE A 415 -8.60 7.62 19.63
N ILE A 416 -8.73 7.17 18.38
CA ILE A 416 -9.82 7.58 17.49
C ILE A 416 -11.15 6.92 17.91
N GLN A 417 -11.13 5.65 18.31
CA GLN A 417 -12.27 4.94 18.91
C GLN A 417 -12.82 5.70 20.13
N GLN A 418 -11.94 6.17 21.03
CA GLN A 418 -12.33 6.99 22.18
C GLN A 418 -13.04 8.29 21.75
N LYS A 419 -12.48 9.01 20.76
CA LYS A 419 -13.11 10.22 20.20
C LYS A 419 -14.47 9.96 19.54
N LEU A 420 -14.62 8.83 18.85
CA LEU A 420 -15.89 8.42 18.24
C LEU A 420 -16.95 8.14 19.31
N VAL A 421 -16.61 7.40 20.37
CA VAL A 421 -17.53 7.13 21.49
C VAL A 421 -17.89 8.41 22.24
N GLU A 422 -16.92 9.30 22.50
CA GLU A 422 -17.16 10.63 23.07
C GLU A 422 -18.12 11.45 22.19
N TRP A 423 -17.95 11.40 20.86
CA TRP A 423 -18.86 12.05 19.92
C TRP A 423 -20.28 11.44 19.94
N LYS A 424 -20.45 10.11 19.94
CA LYS A 424 -21.78 9.44 20.05
C LYS A 424 -22.50 9.88 21.32
N ASN A 425 -21.78 9.91 22.44
CA ASN A 425 -22.34 10.20 23.76
C ASN A 425 -22.74 11.69 23.92
N ASN A 426 -22.11 12.60 23.16
CA ASN A 426 -22.41 14.04 23.15
C ASN A 426 -23.46 14.46 22.09
N LEU A 427 -24.10 13.51 21.39
CA LEU A 427 -25.24 13.80 20.51
C LEU A 427 -26.50 14.16 21.33
N PRO A 428 -27.35 15.09 20.85
CA PRO A 428 -28.65 15.35 21.47
C PRO A 428 -29.60 14.15 21.26
N SER A 429 -30.57 13.97 22.16
CA SER A 429 -31.47 12.79 22.19
C SER A 429 -32.28 12.53 20.92
N HIS A 430 -32.46 13.54 20.06
CA HIS A 430 -33.14 13.40 18.75
C HIS A 430 -32.19 12.96 17.61
N LEU A 431 -30.88 12.95 17.82
CA LEU A 431 -29.86 12.44 16.87
C LEU A 431 -29.09 11.23 17.41
N GLN A 432 -29.02 11.08 18.73
CA GLN A 432 -28.40 9.94 19.41
C GLN A 432 -29.28 8.69 19.28
N ILE A 433 -28.70 7.55 18.91
CA ILE A 433 -29.37 6.24 18.97
C ILE A 433 -28.82 5.48 20.18
N SER A 434 -29.69 5.16 21.14
CA SER A 434 -29.35 4.31 22.28
C SER A 434 -29.22 2.85 21.84
N ASP A 435 -28.60 2.00 22.66
CA ASP A 435 -28.47 0.58 22.30
C ASP A 435 -29.82 -0.16 22.44
N GLU A 436 -30.73 0.30 23.33
CA GLU A 436 -32.13 -0.16 23.44
C GLU A 436 -32.99 0.24 22.21
N GLU A 437 -32.74 1.43 21.64
CA GLU A 437 -33.33 1.83 20.36
C GLU A 437 -32.76 0.98 19.23
N PHE A 438 -31.46 0.69 19.23
CA PHE A 438 -30.85 -0.15 18.22
C PHE A 438 -31.39 -1.59 18.22
N ASP A 439 -31.69 -2.17 19.39
CA ASP A 439 -32.32 -3.49 19.47
C ASP A 439 -33.72 -3.51 18.81
N GLN A 440 -34.52 -2.43 18.94
CA GLN A 440 -35.77 -2.27 18.18
C GLN A 440 -35.52 -2.11 16.67
N ILE A 441 -34.51 -1.37 16.26
CA ILE A 441 -34.11 -1.20 14.85
C ILE A 441 -33.74 -2.56 14.23
N SER A 442 -33.18 -3.48 15.02
CA SER A 442 -32.86 -4.84 14.60
C SER A 442 -34.06 -5.77 14.36
N GLN A 443 -35.28 -5.32 14.72
CA GLN A 443 -36.53 -6.06 14.62
C GLN A 443 -37.56 -5.28 13.76
N PRO A 444 -37.55 -5.42 12.41
CA PRO A 444 -38.32 -4.53 11.53
C PRO A 444 -39.83 -4.52 11.76
N ASP A 445 -40.40 -5.64 12.21
CA ASP A 445 -41.84 -5.80 12.44
C ASP A 445 -42.33 -5.16 13.75
N SER A 446 -41.43 -4.66 14.62
CA SER A 446 -41.75 -4.09 15.94
C SER A 446 -41.27 -2.65 16.16
N ILE A 447 -40.62 -2.02 15.18
CA ILE A 447 -40.11 -0.64 15.30
C ILE A 447 -41.25 0.38 15.49
N ASN A 448 -41.14 1.24 16.50
CA ASN A 448 -42.16 2.24 16.79
C ASN A 448 -42.09 3.44 15.80
N PRO A 449 -43.22 4.11 15.47
CA PRO A 449 -43.23 5.16 14.45
C PRO A 449 -42.33 6.37 14.75
N ALA A 450 -42.18 6.77 16.02
CA ALA A 450 -41.35 7.90 16.41
C ALA A 450 -39.86 7.61 16.22
N LEU A 451 -39.41 6.37 16.46
CA LEU A 451 -38.05 5.94 16.18
C LEU A 451 -37.77 5.87 14.66
N LYS A 452 -38.77 5.48 13.85
CA LYS A 452 -38.67 5.58 12.39
C LYS A 452 -38.55 7.03 11.90
N GLU A 453 -39.40 7.94 12.39
CA GLU A 453 -39.31 9.37 12.06
C GLU A 453 -37.96 9.98 12.47
N LYS A 454 -37.45 9.61 13.65
CA LYS A 454 -36.13 9.99 14.16
C LYS A 454 -34.99 9.50 13.26
N LEU A 455 -35.06 8.26 12.78
CA LEU A 455 -34.09 7.69 11.83
C LEU A 455 -34.07 8.46 10.51
N GLU A 456 -35.24 8.74 9.93
CA GLU A 456 -35.37 9.44 8.66
C GLU A 456 -34.89 10.91 8.76
N ASN A 457 -35.02 11.55 9.93
CA ASN A 457 -34.70 12.97 10.14
C ASN A 457 -33.26 13.32 10.55
N GLY A 458 -32.30 12.39 10.48
CA GLY A 458 -30.87 12.68 10.68
C GLY A 458 -30.15 11.69 11.58
N ALA A 459 -30.87 11.02 12.49
CA ALA A 459 -30.25 10.09 13.44
C ALA A 459 -29.69 8.85 12.74
N GLY A 460 -30.41 8.30 11.76
CA GLY A 460 -29.96 7.12 11.01
C GLY A 460 -28.73 7.42 10.17
N GLN A 461 -28.73 8.57 9.48
CA GLN A 461 -27.64 9.04 8.65
C GLN A 461 -26.37 9.30 9.47
N LEU A 462 -26.49 9.93 10.66
CA LEU A 462 -25.37 10.12 11.58
C LEU A 462 -24.87 8.79 12.17
N TYR A 463 -25.77 7.86 12.49
CA TYR A 463 -25.37 6.57 13.06
C TYR A 463 -24.70 5.66 12.04
N PHE A 464 -25.19 5.62 10.79
CA PHE A 464 -24.51 4.96 9.67
C PHE A 464 -23.13 5.59 9.43
N ALA A 465 -23.04 6.93 9.42
CA ALA A 465 -21.77 7.60 9.30
C ALA A 465 -20.79 7.25 10.44
N TYR A 466 -21.28 7.18 11.67
CA TYR A 466 -20.52 6.80 12.84
C TYR A 466 -20.02 5.35 12.78
N THR A 467 -20.89 4.38 12.51
CA THR A 467 -20.52 2.96 12.44
C THR A 467 -19.51 2.73 11.32
N ALA A 468 -19.67 3.41 10.19
CA ALA A 468 -18.79 3.25 9.05
C ALA A 468 -17.42 3.93 9.23
N VAL A 469 -17.36 5.15 9.80
CA VAL A 469 -16.07 5.75 10.21
C VAL A 469 -15.37 4.86 11.24
N HIS A 470 -16.09 4.30 12.21
CA HIS A 470 -15.55 3.35 13.18
C HIS A 470 -15.02 2.07 12.51
N LEU A 471 -15.74 1.52 11.51
CA LEU A 471 -15.29 0.38 10.71
C LEU A 471 -13.97 0.69 9.96
N SER A 472 -13.88 1.87 9.34
CA SER A 472 -12.66 2.31 8.62
C SER A 472 -11.44 2.49 9.52
N VAL A 473 -11.63 2.64 10.84
CA VAL A 473 -10.56 2.65 11.85
C VAL A 473 -10.22 1.23 12.30
N ASN A 474 -11.25 0.41 12.54
CA ASN A 474 -11.09 -0.94 13.08
C ASN A 474 -10.46 -1.91 12.08
N LYS A 475 -10.66 -1.71 10.76
CA LYS A 475 -10.03 -2.54 9.71
C LYS A 475 -8.50 -2.58 9.79
N TYR A 476 -7.87 -1.52 10.29
CA TYR A 476 -6.41 -1.49 10.45
C TYR A 476 -5.92 -2.44 11.56
N LEU A 477 -6.78 -2.83 12.50
CA LEU A 477 -6.41 -3.75 13.58
C LEU A 477 -6.15 -5.18 13.09
N PHE A 478 -6.70 -5.60 11.95
CA PHE A 478 -6.35 -6.89 11.32
C PHE A 478 -4.84 -6.95 10.98
N SER A 479 -4.18 -5.81 10.72
CA SER A 479 -2.73 -5.72 10.48
C SER A 479 -1.87 -5.66 11.76
N THR A 480 -2.46 -5.86 12.94
CA THR A 480 -1.80 -5.71 14.24
C THR A 480 -1.65 -7.04 15.00
N ASN A 481 -1.08 -6.98 16.21
CA ASN A 481 -0.88 -8.15 17.06
C ASN A 481 -2.08 -8.43 18.00
N ILE A 482 -3.19 -7.72 17.84
CA ILE A 482 -4.44 -7.99 18.56
C ILE A 482 -5.01 -9.34 18.07
N ASP A 483 -5.73 -10.05 18.95
CA ASP A 483 -6.48 -11.23 18.56
C ASP A 483 -7.44 -10.94 17.39
N GLN A 484 -7.29 -11.71 16.33
CA GLN A 484 -8.03 -11.57 15.09
C GLN A 484 -9.51 -11.97 15.26
N SER A 485 -9.84 -12.87 16.19
CA SER A 485 -11.25 -13.24 16.45
C SER A 485 -12.02 -12.08 17.10
N SER A 486 -11.41 -11.39 18.06
CA SER A 486 -11.95 -10.19 18.70
C SER A 486 -12.09 -9.02 17.72
N VAL A 487 -11.11 -8.79 16.85
CA VAL A 487 -11.20 -7.76 15.79
C VAL A 487 -12.30 -8.10 14.78
N ALA A 488 -12.38 -9.36 14.33
CA ALA A 488 -13.40 -9.81 13.39
C ALA A 488 -14.81 -9.65 13.96
N SER A 489 -15.05 -10.09 15.20
CA SER A 489 -16.33 -9.94 15.90
C SER A 489 -16.72 -8.47 16.09
N ALA A 490 -15.78 -7.61 16.51
CA ALA A 490 -16.03 -6.17 16.67
C ALA A 490 -16.34 -5.46 15.34
N CYS A 491 -15.75 -5.91 14.23
CA CYS A 491 -16.06 -5.40 12.90
C CYS A 491 -17.39 -5.96 12.36
N GLN A 492 -17.72 -7.21 12.66
CA GLN A 492 -18.97 -7.86 12.31
C GLN A 492 -20.18 -7.16 12.95
N GLU A 493 -20.09 -6.83 14.23
CA GLU A 493 -21.11 -6.07 14.97
C GLU A 493 -21.31 -4.66 14.40
N LEU A 494 -20.26 -4.03 13.85
CA LEU A 494 -20.36 -2.75 13.15
C LEU A 494 -20.99 -2.88 11.75
N VAL A 495 -20.71 -3.96 11.03
CA VAL A 495 -21.39 -4.30 9.77
C VAL A 495 -22.89 -4.52 10.00
N ARG A 496 -23.25 -5.33 11.02
CA ARG A 496 -24.64 -5.51 11.49
C ARG A 496 -25.31 -4.16 11.75
N LYS A 497 -24.66 -3.31 12.55
CA LYS A 497 -25.17 -1.97 12.88
C LYS A 497 -25.33 -1.07 11.65
N ALA A 498 -24.42 -1.12 10.68
CA ALA A 498 -24.58 -0.40 9.42
C ALA A 498 -25.79 -0.87 8.60
N PHE A 499 -25.98 -2.19 8.42
CA PHE A 499 -27.10 -2.72 7.60
C PHE A 499 -28.48 -2.45 8.19
N TYR A 500 -28.64 -2.65 9.50
CA TYR A 500 -29.92 -2.38 10.15
C TYR A 500 -30.28 -0.89 10.08
N THR A 501 -29.31 0.02 10.22
CA THR A 501 -29.58 1.45 10.04
C THR A 501 -29.80 1.84 8.57
N LEU A 502 -29.03 1.30 7.61
CA LEU A 502 -29.24 1.49 6.17
C LEU A 502 -30.67 1.11 5.73
N SER A 503 -31.28 0.09 6.36
CA SER A 503 -32.64 -0.36 6.06
C SER A 503 -33.74 0.69 6.33
N TYR A 504 -33.40 1.80 7.01
CA TYR A 504 -34.30 2.93 7.26
C TYR A 504 -33.79 4.26 6.68
N ILE A 505 -32.64 4.27 5.97
CA ILE A 505 -32.18 5.45 5.23
C ILE A 505 -32.66 5.31 3.78
N ASN A 506 -33.45 6.29 3.34
CA ASN A 506 -33.93 6.36 1.96
C ASN A 506 -32.75 6.42 0.96
N VAL A 507 -32.79 5.56 -0.07
CA VAL A 507 -31.81 5.48 -1.17
C VAL A 507 -31.55 6.85 -1.82
N GLU A 508 -32.60 7.64 -2.01
CA GLU A 508 -32.54 9.04 -2.47
C GLU A 508 -31.44 9.82 -1.75
N LEU A 509 -31.41 9.73 -0.41
CA LEU A 509 -30.49 10.49 0.42
C LEU A 509 -29.08 9.89 0.46
N LEU A 510 -28.95 8.57 0.32
CA LEU A 510 -27.63 7.94 0.17
C LEU A 510 -26.95 8.36 -1.14
N LEU A 511 -27.73 8.62 -2.20
CA LEU A 511 -27.25 9.19 -3.46
C LEU A 511 -26.91 10.69 -3.36
N SER A 512 -27.58 11.45 -2.47
CA SER A 512 -27.30 12.87 -2.28
C SER A 512 -25.90 13.15 -1.71
N PHE A 513 -25.34 12.18 -0.99
CA PHE A 513 -23.98 12.23 -0.43
C PHE A 513 -23.12 11.03 -0.83
N TRP A 514 -23.28 10.60 -2.09
CA TRP A 514 -22.75 9.34 -2.60
C TRP A 514 -21.25 9.13 -2.40
N CYS A 515 -20.42 10.18 -2.44
CA CYS A 515 -18.98 10.02 -2.24
C CYS A 515 -18.60 9.41 -0.88
N PHE A 516 -19.43 9.62 0.14
CA PHE A 516 -19.33 8.97 1.44
C PHE A 516 -19.97 7.57 1.39
N SER A 517 -21.22 7.50 0.92
CA SER A 517 -22.00 6.26 0.86
C SER A 517 -21.27 5.13 0.10
N SER A 518 -20.75 5.41 -1.11
CA SER A 518 -20.02 4.44 -1.93
C SER A 518 -18.77 3.95 -1.24
N TYR A 519 -17.99 4.86 -0.66
CA TYR A 519 -16.75 4.52 0.05
C TYR A 519 -17.05 3.59 1.23
N PHE A 520 -18.01 3.92 2.07
CA PHE A 520 -18.33 3.10 3.23
C PHE A 520 -19.03 1.77 2.88
N LEU A 521 -19.76 1.70 1.78
CA LEU A 521 -20.23 0.42 1.22
C LEU A 521 -19.06 -0.47 0.77
N THR A 522 -17.96 0.09 0.23
CA THR A 522 -16.73 -0.69 -0.07
C THR A 522 -15.96 -1.12 1.19
N GLU A 523 -15.98 -0.34 2.27
CA GLU A 523 -15.39 -0.76 3.57
C GLU A 523 -16.21 -1.89 4.22
N ILE A 524 -17.54 -1.81 4.17
CA ILE A 524 -18.43 -2.88 4.61
C ILE A 524 -18.20 -4.17 3.80
N LEU A 525 -18.09 -4.05 2.47
CA LEU A 525 -17.78 -5.16 1.56
C LEU A 525 -16.40 -5.79 1.87
N THR A 526 -15.40 -4.97 2.19
CA THR A 526 -14.07 -5.42 2.63
C THR A 526 -14.14 -6.28 3.88
N ILE A 527 -14.84 -5.81 4.92
CA ILE A 527 -15.00 -6.55 6.18
C ILE A 527 -15.82 -7.83 6.00
N ILE A 528 -16.86 -7.81 5.16
CA ILE A 528 -17.62 -9.02 4.79
C ILE A 528 -16.68 -10.06 4.18
N PHE A 529 -15.85 -9.71 3.18
CA PHE A 529 -14.95 -10.68 2.56
C PHE A 529 -13.88 -11.21 3.52
N ILE A 530 -13.34 -10.37 4.39
CA ILE A 530 -12.41 -10.80 5.46
C ILE A 530 -13.10 -11.79 6.41
N ASN A 531 -14.29 -11.46 6.89
CA ASN A 531 -15.00 -12.30 7.86
C ASN A 531 -15.59 -13.57 7.23
N CYS A 532 -15.88 -13.60 5.91
CA CYS A 532 -16.28 -14.82 5.18
C CYS A 532 -15.19 -15.92 5.18
N LYS A 533 -13.91 -15.54 5.35
CA LYS A 533 -12.76 -16.46 5.54
C LYS A 533 -12.45 -16.78 7.01
N ASN A 534 -13.22 -16.26 7.97
CA ASN A 534 -12.89 -16.44 9.40
C ASN A 534 -12.99 -17.92 9.84
N PRO A 535 -12.05 -18.43 10.66
CA PRO A 535 -12.13 -19.79 11.18
C PRO A 535 -13.28 -20.02 12.18
N ASP A 536 -13.88 -18.97 12.75
CA ASP A 536 -15.15 -19.10 13.49
C ASP A 536 -16.32 -19.24 12.51
N PRO A 537 -17.03 -20.39 12.49
CA PRO A 537 -18.14 -20.63 11.57
C PRO A 537 -19.34 -19.70 11.82
N THR A 538 -19.47 -19.13 13.02
CA THR A 538 -20.50 -18.15 13.38
C THR A 538 -20.23 -16.84 12.66
N ILE A 539 -19.00 -16.31 12.78
CA ILE A 539 -18.57 -15.08 12.10
C ILE A 539 -18.63 -15.27 10.58
N ALA A 540 -18.16 -16.40 10.07
CA ALA A 540 -18.17 -16.69 8.64
C ALA A 540 -19.59 -16.86 8.06
N SER A 541 -20.53 -17.47 8.80
CA SER A 541 -21.93 -17.59 8.35
C SER A 541 -22.69 -16.26 8.43
N GLU A 542 -22.45 -15.44 9.45
CA GLU A 542 -23.05 -14.11 9.55
C GLU A 542 -22.49 -13.15 8.47
N ALA A 543 -21.20 -13.23 8.15
CA ALA A 543 -20.61 -12.48 7.03
C ALA A 543 -21.24 -12.87 5.68
N LYS A 544 -21.47 -14.17 5.46
CA LYS A 544 -22.19 -14.68 4.27
C LYS A 544 -23.63 -14.16 4.19
N TYR A 545 -24.33 -14.06 5.32
CA TYR A 545 -25.67 -13.44 5.39
C TYR A 545 -25.64 -11.96 4.97
N TYR A 546 -24.70 -11.15 5.45
CA TYR A 546 -24.60 -9.75 5.02
C TYR A 546 -24.10 -9.59 3.58
N ASN A 547 -23.35 -10.55 3.02
CA ASN A 547 -23.02 -10.56 1.59
C ASN A 547 -24.30 -10.63 0.71
N GLU A 548 -25.26 -11.49 1.07
CA GLU A 548 -26.54 -11.55 0.37
C GLU A 548 -27.39 -10.28 0.58
N LYS A 549 -27.39 -9.71 1.79
CA LYS A 549 -28.04 -8.41 2.05
C LYS A 549 -27.42 -7.28 1.22
N LEU A 550 -26.10 -7.24 1.10
CA LEU A 550 -25.38 -6.24 0.32
C LEU A 550 -25.65 -6.37 -1.18
N LYS A 551 -25.67 -7.61 -1.72
CA LYS A 551 -26.10 -7.85 -3.12
C LYS A 551 -27.56 -7.44 -3.34
N GLY A 552 -28.46 -7.73 -2.40
CA GLY A 552 -29.85 -7.26 -2.46
C GLY A 552 -29.96 -5.73 -2.49
N PHE A 553 -29.17 -5.05 -1.66
CA PHE A 553 -29.10 -3.59 -1.63
C PHE A 553 -28.52 -2.99 -2.91
N TYR A 554 -27.45 -3.57 -3.47
CA TYR A 554 -26.89 -3.13 -4.75
C TYR A 554 -27.86 -3.32 -5.93
N ARG A 555 -28.68 -4.39 -5.97
CA ARG A 555 -29.73 -4.55 -6.99
C ARG A 555 -30.78 -3.44 -6.95
N HIS A 556 -31.13 -2.96 -5.76
CA HIS A 556 -32.06 -1.82 -5.63
C HIS A 556 -31.40 -0.49 -6.06
N LEU A 557 -30.09 -0.32 -5.81
CA LEU A 557 -29.32 0.82 -6.32
C LEU A 557 -29.12 0.80 -7.85
N GLU A 558 -29.04 -0.38 -8.47
CA GLU A 558 -28.89 -0.55 -9.93
C GLU A 558 -30.04 0.12 -10.70
N GLU A 559 -31.27 0.09 -10.15
CA GLU A 559 -32.46 0.76 -10.70
C GLU A 559 -32.36 2.30 -10.73
N THR A 560 -31.54 2.90 -9.85
CA THR A 560 -31.40 4.37 -9.72
C THR A 560 -30.06 4.91 -10.24
N LEU A 561 -29.02 4.07 -10.35
CA LEU A 561 -27.67 4.51 -10.72
C LEU A 561 -27.36 4.47 -12.22
N GLU A 562 -28.07 3.64 -12.99
CA GLU A 562 -27.87 3.44 -14.44
C GLU A 562 -26.42 3.06 -14.79
N GLN A 563 -25.86 2.12 -14.03
CA GLN A 563 -24.53 1.56 -14.22
C GLN A 563 -24.62 0.04 -14.43
N PRO A 564 -23.61 -0.60 -15.07
CA PRO A 564 -23.53 -2.05 -15.14
C PRO A 564 -23.61 -2.68 -13.74
N SER A 565 -24.33 -3.79 -13.60
CA SER A 565 -24.55 -4.43 -12.29
C SER A 565 -23.23 -4.77 -11.58
N LEU A 566 -23.14 -4.41 -10.30
CA LEU A 566 -21.97 -4.69 -9.46
C LEU A 566 -22.05 -6.10 -8.83
N VAL A 567 -23.25 -6.68 -8.80
CA VAL A 567 -23.54 -7.96 -8.15
C VAL A 567 -22.74 -9.14 -8.74
N PRO A 568 -22.61 -9.33 -10.07
CA PRO A 568 -21.75 -10.37 -10.64
C PRO A 568 -20.29 -10.28 -10.19
N TYR A 569 -19.79 -9.06 -9.97
CA TYR A 569 -18.43 -8.84 -9.50
C TYR A 569 -18.26 -9.14 -8.00
N ILE A 570 -19.26 -8.78 -7.18
CA ILE A 570 -19.33 -9.20 -5.77
C ILE A 570 -19.38 -10.73 -5.67
N ASP A 571 -20.16 -11.40 -6.52
CA ASP A 571 -20.23 -12.86 -6.60
C ASP A 571 -18.90 -13.49 -7.09
N LEU A 572 -18.15 -12.84 -7.99
CA LEU A 572 -16.81 -13.30 -8.39
C LEU A 572 -15.81 -13.20 -7.23
N ILE A 573 -15.72 -12.05 -6.55
CA ILE A 573 -14.82 -11.90 -5.39
C ILE A 573 -15.22 -12.87 -4.27
N PHE A 574 -16.52 -13.07 -4.05
CA PHE A 574 -17.00 -14.04 -3.07
C PHE A 574 -16.54 -15.47 -3.38
N LYS A 575 -16.64 -15.93 -4.65
CA LYS A 575 -16.15 -17.26 -5.07
C LYS A 575 -14.63 -17.41 -4.92
N LEU A 576 -13.87 -16.37 -5.29
CA LEU A 576 -12.41 -16.30 -5.09
C LEU A 576 -12.05 -16.33 -3.59
N GLY A 577 -12.85 -15.66 -2.76
CA GLY A 577 -12.66 -15.61 -1.30
C GLY A 577 -13.13 -16.87 -0.56
N SER A 578 -14.06 -17.65 -1.11
CA SER A 578 -14.63 -18.82 -0.44
C SER A 578 -13.92 -20.15 -0.74
N GLY A 579 -12.86 -20.13 -1.56
CA GLY A 579 -12.15 -21.35 -2.03
C GLY A 579 -12.93 -22.17 -3.07
N SER A 580 -14.20 -21.82 -3.35
CA SER A 580 -15.17 -22.64 -4.09
C SER A 580 -14.94 -22.72 -5.61
N LEU A 581 -13.72 -22.42 -6.06
CA LEU A 581 -13.23 -22.74 -7.40
C LEU A 581 -12.58 -24.13 -7.42
N GLU A 582 -11.90 -24.55 -6.33
CA GLU A 582 -11.25 -25.86 -6.21
C GLU A 582 -12.27 -27.02 -6.25
N ASP A 583 -13.48 -26.79 -5.72
CA ASP A 583 -14.58 -27.77 -5.73
C ASP A 583 -15.12 -28.08 -7.15
N LYS A 584 -14.83 -27.24 -8.16
CA LYS A 584 -15.40 -27.38 -9.51
C LYS A 584 -14.50 -28.04 -10.55
N GLU A 585 -13.21 -28.23 -10.29
CA GLU A 585 -12.31 -28.96 -11.22
C GLU A 585 -12.63 -30.47 -11.31
N LYS A 586 -13.59 -30.97 -10.52
CA LYS A 586 -14.06 -32.36 -10.56
C LYS A 586 -15.22 -32.64 -11.52
N ASP A 587 -15.83 -31.61 -12.12
CA ASP A 587 -17.01 -31.79 -12.99
C ASP A 587 -16.66 -31.51 -14.47
N ASN A 588 -16.52 -32.59 -15.24
CA ASN A 588 -15.92 -32.64 -16.59
C ASN A 588 -16.85 -32.06 -17.69
N SER A 589 -17.19 -30.77 -17.58
CA SER A 589 -17.99 -30.03 -18.55
C SER A 589 -17.13 -29.04 -19.34
N GLN A 590 -16.97 -29.31 -20.64
CA GLN A 590 -16.16 -28.47 -21.54
C GLN A 590 -16.89 -27.16 -21.88
N GLY A 591 -16.51 -26.04 -21.24
CA GLY A 591 -17.03 -24.72 -21.61
C GLY A 591 -16.51 -23.53 -20.79
N THR A 592 -15.97 -22.53 -21.50
CA THR A 592 -16.06 -21.08 -21.19
C THR A 592 -15.59 -20.54 -19.83
N LEU A 593 -14.84 -21.28 -18.99
CA LEU A 593 -14.29 -20.70 -17.74
C LEU A 593 -13.31 -19.53 -18.01
N GLY A 594 -12.46 -19.68 -19.04
CA GLY A 594 -11.54 -18.63 -19.47
C GLY A 594 -12.26 -17.41 -20.07
N ASP A 595 -13.34 -17.64 -20.83
CA ASP A 595 -14.15 -16.58 -21.43
C ASP A 595 -14.97 -15.82 -20.39
N GLU A 596 -15.53 -16.49 -19.37
CA GLU A 596 -16.14 -15.81 -18.22
C GLU A 596 -15.10 -14.93 -17.52
N PHE A 597 -13.89 -15.43 -17.28
CA PHE A 597 -12.84 -14.67 -16.59
C PHE A 597 -12.33 -13.47 -17.41
N LEU A 598 -12.19 -13.62 -18.74
CA LEU A 598 -11.83 -12.53 -19.65
C LEU A 598 -12.96 -11.49 -19.77
N HIS A 599 -14.21 -11.93 -19.88
CA HIS A 599 -15.36 -11.03 -19.91
C HIS A 599 -15.53 -10.29 -18.58
N GLN A 600 -15.29 -10.94 -17.44
CA GLN A 600 -15.40 -10.33 -16.12
C GLN A 600 -14.19 -9.44 -15.79
N THR A 601 -12.98 -9.73 -16.28
CA THR A 601 -11.85 -8.78 -16.19
C THR A 601 -12.06 -7.53 -17.04
N SER A 602 -12.81 -7.58 -18.14
CA SER A 602 -13.29 -6.36 -18.82
C SER A 602 -14.21 -5.52 -17.92
N LEU A 603 -15.05 -6.16 -17.10
CA LEU A 603 -15.89 -5.49 -16.11
C LEU A 603 -15.03 -4.80 -15.02
N ILE A 604 -14.01 -5.50 -14.51
CA ILE A 604 -13.06 -4.96 -13.52
C ILE A 604 -12.36 -3.69 -14.04
N ASN A 605 -11.89 -3.71 -15.29
CA ASN A 605 -11.24 -2.56 -15.93
C ASN A 605 -12.17 -1.35 -16.14
N ASN A 606 -13.49 -1.55 -16.13
CA ASN A 606 -14.48 -0.48 -16.24
C ASN A 606 -14.86 0.15 -14.88
N ILE A 607 -14.57 -0.50 -13.74
CA ILE A 607 -14.89 0.03 -12.40
C ILE A 607 -13.71 0.90 -11.91
N ASN A 608 -13.60 2.10 -12.46
CA ASN A 608 -12.55 3.06 -12.12
C ASN A 608 -12.54 3.42 -10.61
N GLY A 609 -11.35 3.33 -9.98
CA GLY A 609 -11.03 4.06 -8.75
C GLY A 609 -10.70 3.24 -7.49
N LEU A 610 -10.75 1.90 -7.52
CA LEU A 610 -10.58 1.07 -6.31
C LEU A 610 -9.13 0.80 -5.91
N GLU A 611 -8.81 1.04 -4.64
CA GLU A 611 -7.66 0.41 -3.97
C GLU A 611 -7.94 -1.05 -3.57
N TRP A 612 -8.50 -1.85 -4.49
CA TRP A 612 -8.53 -3.32 -4.33
C TRP A 612 -7.12 -3.89 -4.14
N SER A 613 -6.06 -3.15 -4.49
CA SER A 613 -4.68 -3.51 -4.19
C SER A 613 -4.33 -3.47 -2.69
N GLU A 614 -5.03 -2.70 -1.84
CA GLU A 614 -4.92 -2.81 -0.38
C GLU A 614 -5.78 -3.95 0.16
N ILE A 615 -6.97 -4.15 -0.41
CA ILE A 615 -7.91 -5.19 0.05
C ILE A 615 -7.40 -6.58 -0.33
N ALA A 616 -6.83 -6.75 -1.52
CA ALA A 616 -6.13 -7.97 -1.94
C ALA A 616 -4.88 -8.22 -1.08
N LYS A 617 -4.11 -7.18 -0.72
CA LYS A 617 -3.01 -7.32 0.25
C LYS A 617 -3.52 -7.81 1.61
N LEU A 618 -4.59 -7.22 2.14
CA LEU A 618 -5.23 -7.66 3.38
C LEU A 618 -5.69 -9.12 3.30
N LEU A 619 -6.35 -9.53 2.20
CA LEU A 619 -6.78 -10.92 2.00
C LEU A 619 -5.59 -11.88 1.90
N PHE A 620 -4.51 -11.52 1.20
CA PHE A 620 -3.26 -12.31 1.15
C PHE A 620 -2.49 -12.31 2.48
N GLU A 621 -2.60 -11.26 3.30
CA GLU A 621 -2.01 -11.19 4.66
C GLU A 621 -2.86 -11.94 5.70
N ILE A 622 -4.16 -12.11 5.46
CA ILE A 622 -5.09 -12.86 6.32
C ILE A 622 -5.08 -14.36 6.00
N ASP A 623 -4.78 -14.75 4.75
CA ASP A 623 -4.46 -16.14 4.36
C ASP A 623 -3.19 -16.70 5.05
N GLN A 624 -2.42 -15.89 5.77
CA GLN A 624 -1.33 -16.33 6.66
C GLN A 624 -1.85 -16.99 7.97
N GLY A 625 -3.16 -17.24 8.07
CA GLY A 625 -3.95 -17.32 9.30
C GLY A 625 -4.14 -18.69 9.95
N SER A 626 -3.36 -19.73 9.61
CA SER A 626 -3.40 -21.00 10.36
C SER A 626 -2.08 -21.77 10.38
N ASP A 627 -1.51 -22.14 9.24
CA ASP A 627 -0.45 -23.17 9.21
C ASP A 627 0.81 -22.84 8.38
N GLY A 628 1.98 -22.86 9.03
CA GLY A 628 3.34 -22.78 8.45
C GLY A 628 3.76 -21.51 7.66
N THR A 629 2.83 -20.78 7.05
CA THR A 629 3.08 -19.79 5.98
C THR A 629 3.52 -18.39 6.43
N LYS A 630 3.63 -18.15 7.75
CA LYS A 630 3.75 -16.87 8.49
C LYS A 630 4.84 -15.84 8.07
N PHE A 631 5.54 -16.09 6.97
CA PHE A 631 6.71 -15.35 6.52
C PHE A 631 6.66 -14.92 5.05
N ILE A 632 5.52 -15.05 4.34
CA ILE A 632 5.44 -14.76 2.90
C ILE A 632 5.65 -13.28 2.56
N ASN A 633 5.38 -12.33 3.46
CA ASN A 633 5.71 -10.90 3.26
C ASN A 633 6.88 -10.39 4.11
N ASN A 634 7.24 -11.09 5.21
CA ASN A 634 8.20 -10.64 6.21
C ASN A 634 9.61 -11.18 5.97
N SER A 635 10.63 -10.34 6.22
CA SER A 635 12.02 -10.79 6.18
C SER A 635 12.32 -11.76 7.33
N HIS A 636 12.93 -12.90 7.00
CA HIS A 636 13.22 -13.99 7.93
C HIS A 636 14.48 -14.74 7.50
N ARG A 637 15.10 -15.50 8.40
CA ARG A 637 16.29 -16.33 8.09
C ARG A 637 15.89 -17.81 8.11
N ARG A 638 16.35 -18.58 7.13
CA ARG A 638 16.20 -20.04 7.05
C ARG A 638 17.57 -20.70 7.20
N TYR A 639 17.63 -21.82 7.90
CA TYR A 639 18.89 -22.53 8.18
C TYR A 639 19.15 -23.61 7.13
N ASN A 640 20.35 -23.62 6.55
CA ASN A 640 20.85 -24.73 5.74
C ASN A 640 21.53 -25.75 6.66
N PRO A 641 20.97 -26.96 6.85
CA PRO A 641 21.55 -27.95 7.73
C PRO A 641 22.76 -28.68 7.13
N LEU A 642 22.95 -28.64 5.80
CA LEU A 642 24.11 -29.23 5.10
C LEU A 642 25.37 -28.37 5.28
N THR A 643 25.28 -27.07 5.02
CA THR A 643 26.42 -26.13 5.15
C THR A 643 26.48 -25.43 6.51
N LYS A 644 25.54 -25.72 7.41
CA LYS A 644 25.33 -25.08 8.74
C LYS A 644 25.19 -23.55 8.68
N SER A 645 24.78 -23.01 7.54
CA SER A 645 24.68 -21.58 7.26
C SER A 645 23.23 -21.08 7.34
N TRP A 646 23.02 -19.79 7.12
CA TRP A 646 21.69 -19.16 7.09
C TRP A 646 21.48 -18.41 5.77
N VAL A 647 20.23 -18.35 5.33
CA VAL A 647 19.78 -17.61 4.14
C VAL A 647 18.70 -16.62 4.55
N LEU A 648 18.90 -15.34 4.21
CA LEU A 648 17.95 -14.25 4.43
C LEU A 648 16.89 -14.26 3.34
N CYS A 649 15.66 -14.64 3.68
CA CYS A 649 14.51 -14.53 2.80
C CYS A 649 13.87 -13.14 2.97
N SER A 650 13.66 -12.40 1.87
CA SER A 650 13.01 -11.07 1.88
C SER A 650 12.03 -10.95 0.71
N PRO A 651 10.84 -11.59 0.78
CA PRO A 651 9.99 -11.84 -0.39
C PRO A 651 9.48 -10.58 -1.12
N HIS A 652 9.31 -9.48 -0.38
CA HIS A 652 8.85 -8.21 -0.93
C HIS A 652 9.88 -7.52 -1.87
N ARG A 653 11.15 -7.96 -1.91
CA ARG A 653 12.17 -7.35 -2.79
C ARG A 653 11.88 -7.52 -4.28
N THR A 654 11.10 -8.55 -4.66
CA THR A 654 10.57 -8.71 -6.03
C THR A 654 9.81 -7.49 -6.54
N GLN A 655 9.14 -6.74 -5.66
CA GLN A 655 8.36 -5.54 -6.02
C GLN A 655 9.24 -4.31 -6.33
N ARG A 656 10.54 -4.33 -6.02
CA ARG A 656 11.46 -3.24 -6.35
C ARG A 656 11.60 -3.13 -7.89
N PRO A 657 11.44 -1.93 -8.50
CA PRO A 657 11.68 -1.75 -9.93
C PRO A 657 13.15 -2.05 -10.27
N TRP A 658 13.37 -2.75 -11.38
CA TRP A 658 14.70 -3.08 -11.90
C TRP A 658 15.05 -2.14 -13.06
N GLN A 659 16.21 -1.48 -12.96
CA GLN A 659 16.80 -0.62 -13.98
C GLN A 659 18.28 -0.98 -14.21
N GLY A 660 18.70 -2.18 -13.77
CA GLY A 660 20.05 -2.69 -13.98
C GLY A 660 20.18 -3.40 -15.33
N GLN A 661 21.28 -4.13 -15.49
CA GLN A 661 21.56 -4.91 -16.70
C GLN A 661 20.40 -5.83 -17.08
N GLN A 662 20.18 -5.95 -18.38
CA GLN A 662 19.39 -7.00 -19.02
C GLN A 662 20.36 -7.87 -19.82
N GLU A 663 20.26 -9.19 -19.68
CA GLU A 663 20.96 -10.13 -20.57
C GLU A 663 20.29 -10.13 -21.95
N GLY A 664 21.03 -10.51 -23.00
CA GLY A 664 20.48 -10.63 -24.35
C GLY A 664 19.63 -11.89 -24.54
N ASP A 665 18.72 -11.88 -25.52
CA ASP A 665 17.95 -13.06 -25.91
C ASP A 665 18.86 -14.17 -26.44
N GLN A 666 18.84 -15.34 -25.79
CA GLN A 666 19.62 -16.52 -26.20
C GLN A 666 18.89 -17.35 -27.27
N SER A 667 18.29 -16.68 -28.26
CA SER A 667 17.52 -17.31 -29.36
C SER A 667 18.43 -17.78 -30.50
N GLU A 668 19.55 -18.42 -30.18
CA GLU A 668 20.50 -18.94 -31.16
C GLU A 668 20.03 -20.28 -31.76
N GLN A 669 19.75 -20.29 -33.07
CA GLN A 669 19.65 -21.53 -33.84
C GLN A 669 21.05 -22.08 -34.10
N ARG A 670 21.49 -23.01 -33.26
CA ARG A 670 22.77 -23.71 -33.40
C ARG A 670 22.69 -24.79 -34.50
N PRO A 671 23.78 -25.06 -35.24
CA PRO A 671 23.82 -26.19 -36.17
C PRO A 671 23.93 -27.51 -35.40
N GLN A 672 23.47 -28.61 -36.00
CA GLN A 672 23.59 -29.96 -35.41
C GLN A 672 25.06 -30.40 -35.23
N TYR A 673 25.95 -29.84 -36.06
CA TYR A 673 27.39 -30.05 -36.01
C TYR A 673 28.08 -28.76 -36.46
N ASP A 674 29.05 -28.29 -35.68
CA ASP A 674 29.88 -27.14 -36.01
C ASP A 674 31.32 -27.61 -36.30
N PRO A 675 31.89 -27.38 -37.50
CA PRO A 675 33.27 -27.75 -37.83
C PRO A 675 34.33 -26.90 -37.09
N GLN A 676 33.96 -25.81 -36.41
CA GLN A 676 34.88 -25.00 -35.58
C GLN A 676 34.84 -25.36 -34.09
N CYS A 677 33.83 -26.11 -33.64
CA CYS A 677 33.68 -26.47 -32.24
C CYS A 677 34.69 -27.53 -31.80
N TYR A 678 35.56 -27.21 -30.84
CA TYR A 678 36.56 -28.13 -30.27
C TYR A 678 35.99 -29.40 -29.61
N LEU A 679 34.67 -29.46 -29.37
CA LEU A 679 34.01 -30.60 -28.71
C LEU A 679 33.29 -31.54 -29.67
N CYS A 680 33.01 -31.13 -30.92
CA CYS A 680 32.25 -31.94 -31.87
C CYS A 680 33.06 -33.17 -32.38
N PRO A 681 32.37 -34.26 -32.78
CA PRO A 681 33.01 -35.50 -33.19
C PRO A 681 33.87 -35.33 -34.45
N GLY A 682 35.12 -35.84 -34.41
CA GLY A 682 36.08 -35.73 -35.51
C GLY A 682 36.84 -34.40 -35.62
N ASN A 683 36.46 -33.35 -34.89
CA ASN A 683 37.15 -32.05 -34.93
C ASN A 683 38.50 -32.09 -34.19
N GLN A 684 39.43 -31.19 -34.52
CA GLN A 684 40.59 -30.95 -33.67
C GLN A 684 40.20 -30.14 -32.43
N ARG A 685 40.84 -30.44 -31.30
CA ARG A 685 40.77 -29.67 -30.05
C ARG A 685 41.86 -28.58 -30.00
N ALA A 686 41.87 -27.80 -28.92
CA ALA A 686 42.82 -26.71 -28.72
C ALA A 686 44.28 -27.17 -28.57
N ASN A 687 44.51 -28.41 -28.11
CA ASN A 687 45.85 -29.02 -28.10
C ASN A 687 46.31 -29.60 -29.45
N GLY A 688 45.44 -29.63 -30.48
CA GLY A 688 45.71 -30.18 -31.80
C GLY A 688 45.36 -31.66 -32.01
N GLU A 689 44.96 -32.40 -30.98
CA GLU A 689 44.44 -33.76 -31.13
C GLU A 689 43.04 -33.76 -31.78
N SER A 690 42.71 -34.79 -32.55
CA SER A 690 41.35 -34.99 -33.07
C SER A 690 40.46 -35.76 -32.08
N ASN A 691 39.23 -35.30 -31.90
CA ASN A 691 38.16 -36.06 -31.27
C ASN A 691 37.86 -37.32 -32.09
N PRO A 692 37.51 -38.45 -31.44
CA PRO A 692 36.94 -39.59 -32.16
C PRO A 692 35.59 -39.20 -32.79
N LYS A 693 35.13 -40.02 -33.75
CA LYS A 693 33.74 -39.96 -34.23
C LYS A 693 32.83 -40.68 -33.24
N TYR A 694 32.62 -40.07 -32.08
CA TYR A 694 31.76 -40.61 -31.04
C TYR A 694 30.28 -40.47 -31.41
N GLU A 695 29.45 -41.44 -31.00
CA GLU A 695 28.03 -41.53 -31.38
C GLU A 695 27.06 -41.20 -30.22
N ALA A 696 27.58 -41.00 -29.01
CA ALA A 696 26.81 -40.67 -27.81
C ALA A 696 27.60 -39.71 -26.90
N THR A 697 28.03 -40.16 -25.72
CA THR A 697 28.87 -39.40 -24.79
C THR A 697 30.37 -39.58 -25.10
N PHE A 698 31.20 -38.61 -24.73
CA PHE A 698 32.67 -38.71 -24.88
C PHE A 698 33.40 -37.99 -23.74
N ARG A 699 34.30 -38.71 -23.05
CA ARG A 699 35.18 -38.17 -22.00
C ARG A 699 36.62 -38.08 -22.50
N PHE A 700 37.28 -36.95 -22.24
CA PHE A 700 38.72 -36.78 -22.47
C PHE A 700 39.37 -35.89 -21.40
N PRO A 701 40.68 -36.00 -21.14
CA PRO A 701 41.40 -35.10 -20.24
C PRO A 701 41.32 -33.66 -20.75
N ASN A 702 41.07 -32.70 -19.87
CA ASN A 702 40.92 -31.30 -20.26
C ASN A 702 42.28 -30.72 -20.69
N ASP A 703 42.38 -30.27 -21.95
CA ASP A 703 43.56 -29.63 -22.55
C ASP A 703 44.16 -28.51 -21.67
N PHE A 704 43.33 -27.84 -20.86
CA PHE A 704 43.70 -26.79 -19.91
C PHE A 704 43.31 -27.14 -18.46
N ALA A 705 43.65 -28.35 -18.01
CA ALA A 705 43.38 -28.83 -16.65
C ALA A 705 43.86 -27.88 -15.53
N ALA A 706 42.96 -27.60 -14.58
CA ALA A 706 43.20 -26.70 -13.44
C ALA A 706 44.04 -27.33 -12.32
N VAL A 707 44.00 -28.67 -12.19
CA VAL A 707 44.87 -29.48 -11.31
C VAL A 707 45.55 -30.57 -12.14
N LYS A 708 46.72 -31.03 -11.68
CA LYS A 708 47.54 -32.05 -12.37
C LYS A 708 48.05 -33.10 -11.38
N THR A 709 48.31 -34.30 -11.88
CA THR A 709 48.95 -35.39 -11.12
C THR A 709 50.45 -35.21 -11.02
N ASP A 710 51.08 -34.77 -12.13
CA ASP A 710 52.48 -34.36 -12.19
C ASP A 710 52.62 -32.86 -11.82
N GLN A 711 53.15 -32.62 -10.62
CA GLN A 711 53.59 -31.32 -10.13
C GLN A 711 54.62 -31.52 -8.99
N PRO A 712 55.46 -30.51 -8.69
CA PRO A 712 56.39 -30.60 -7.56
C PRO A 712 55.67 -30.86 -6.24
N ALA A 713 56.27 -31.67 -5.36
CA ALA A 713 55.82 -31.78 -3.98
C ALA A 713 56.01 -30.43 -3.28
N LEU A 714 54.94 -29.90 -2.70
CA LEU A 714 54.95 -28.65 -1.94
C LEU A 714 55.04 -28.99 -0.44
N GLU A 715 56.06 -28.48 0.24
CA GLU A 715 56.12 -28.57 1.71
C GLU A 715 55.02 -27.69 2.30
N ALA A 716 54.16 -28.28 3.14
CA ALA A 716 53.08 -27.55 3.79
C ALA A 716 53.66 -26.58 4.84
N THR A 717 53.13 -25.35 4.88
CA THR A 717 53.60 -24.33 5.84
C THR A 717 53.01 -24.52 7.22
N ASP A 718 53.88 -24.75 8.21
CA ASP A 718 53.55 -24.87 9.64
C ASP A 718 53.39 -23.46 10.28
N ASP A 719 52.33 -22.76 9.86
CA ASP A 719 51.97 -21.41 10.32
C ASP A 719 50.43 -21.32 10.49
N ASP A 720 49.94 -20.70 11.56
CA ASP A 720 48.49 -20.63 11.87
C ASP A 720 47.68 -19.71 10.93
N LEU A 721 48.35 -18.84 10.16
CA LEU A 721 47.72 -17.78 9.35
C LEU A 721 48.03 -17.89 7.85
N ILE A 722 49.22 -18.35 7.47
CA ILE A 722 49.72 -18.42 6.09
C ILE A 722 49.96 -19.89 5.70
N ARG A 723 48.86 -20.65 5.66
CA ARG A 723 48.86 -22.06 5.24
C ARG A 723 48.81 -22.20 3.73
N VAL A 724 49.69 -23.04 3.20
CA VAL A 724 49.70 -23.47 1.80
C VAL A 724 49.85 -24.99 1.77
N GLU A 725 49.02 -25.66 1.00
CA GLU A 725 48.99 -27.12 0.85
C GLU A 725 48.91 -27.48 -0.65
N GLY A 726 49.64 -28.51 -1.07
CA GLY A 726 49.61 -28.97 -2.46
C GLY A 726 48.36 -29.82 -2.74
N VAL A 727 47.75 -29.66 -3.91
CA VAL A 727 46.61 -30.48 -4.36
C VAL A 727 46.87 -31.01 -5.77
N ARG A 728 47.09 -32.32 -5.88
CA ARG A 728 47.11 -33.06 -7.16
C ARG A 728 45.71 -33.47 -7.57
N GLY A 729 45.54 -33.67 -8.87
CA GLY A 729 44.26 -34.06 -9.43
C GLY A 729 44.25 -34.22 -10.95
N GLU A 730 43.08 -34.52 -11.50
CA GLU A 730 42.83 -34.69 -12.93
C GLU A 730 41.56 -33.93 -13.32
N CYS A 731 41.60 -33.14 -14.40
CA CYS A 731 40.41 -32.50 -14.95
C CYS A 731 40.03 -33.18 -16.28
N HIS A 732 38.75 -33.46 -16.45
CA HIS A 732 38.18 -34.06 -17.65
C HIS A 732 37.00 -33.23 -18.17
N VAL A 733 36.77 -33.27 -19.49
CA VAL A 733 35.55 -32.79 -20.15
C VAL A 733 34.71 -33.99 -20.58
N ILE A 734 33.39 -33.87 -20.48
CA ILE A 734 32.41 -34.91 -20.81
C ILE A 734 31.37 -34.32 -21.78
N CYS A 735 31.48 -34.61 -23.07
CA CYS A 735 30.44 -34.28 -24.06
C CYS A 735 29.22 -35.19 -23.85
N PHE A 736 28.01 -34.63 -23.87
CA PHE A 736 26.77 -35.36 -23.59
C PHE A 736 26.11 -35.98 -24.84
N SER A 737 26.34 -35.40 -26.02
CA SER A 737 25.78 -35.85 -27.30
C SER A 737 26.73 -35.47 -28.44
N PRO A 738 26.77 -36.19 -29.58
CA PRO A 738 27.45 -35.69 -30.78
C PRO A 738 26.76 -34.45 -31.37
N ARG A 739 25.47 -34.20 -31.06
CA ARG A 739 24.71 -33.08 -31.62
C ARG A 739 24.98 -31.78 -30.85
N HIS A 740 25.39 -30.74 -31.57
CA HIS A 740 25.74 -29.42 -31.02
C HIS A 740 24.50 -28.51 -30.79
N ASP A 741 23.35 -28.84 -31.36
CA ASP A 741 22.08 -28.10 -31.21
C ASP A 741 21.26 -28.52 -29.99
N LEU A 742 21.66 -29.57 -29.26
CA LEU A 742 20.96 -30.08 -28.08
C LEU A 742 21.41 -29.46 -26.76
N THR A 743 20.52 -29.54 -25.77
CA THR A 743 20.82 -29.45 -24.34
C THR A 743 20.12 -30.61 -23.60
N LEU A 744 20.41 -30.81 -22.31
CA LEU A 744 19.73 -31.84 -21.49
C LEU A 744 18.19 -31.68 -21.42
N ALA A 745 17.67 -30.48 -21.71
CA ALA A 745 16.23 -30.21 -21.78
C ALA A 745 15.55 -30.79 -23.04
N GLU A 746 16.35 -31.16 -24.04
CA GLU A 746 15.94 -31.50 -25.42
C GLU A 746 16.41 -32.91 -25.84
N MET A 747 17.12 -33.61 -24.96
CA MET A 747 17.54 -35.01 -25.11
C MET A 747 16.46 -35.97 -24.63
N SER A 748 16.43 -37.18 -25.17
CA SER A 748 15.55 -38.25 -24.66
C SER A 748 16.06 -38.80 -23.31
N VAL A 749 15.21 -39.52 -22.58
CA VAL A 749 15.62 -40.14 -21.30
C VAL A 749 16.74 -41.16 -21.56
N GLU A 750 16.64 -41.94 -22.63
CA GLU A 750 17.62 -42.95 -23.07
C GLU A 750 18.93 -42.33 -23.61
N GLU A 751 18.93 -41.06 -24.00
CA GLU A 751 20.15 -40.30 -24.27
C GLU A 751 20.80 -39.81 -22.97
N ILE A 752 20.00 -39.39 -21.99
CA ILE A 752 20.47 -38.91 -20.68
C ILE A 752 20.93 -40.09 -19.79
N GLU A 753 20.37 -41.28 -19.93
CA GLU A 753 20.89 -42.50 -19.31
C GLU A 753 22.36 -42.74 -19.66
N LYS A 754 22.77 -42.47 -20.91
CA LYS A 754 24.18 -42.56 -21.35
C LYS A 754 25.06 -41.49 -20.69
N VAL A 755 24.48 -40.34 -20.36
CA VAL A 755 25.13 -39.29 -19.56
C VAL A 755 25.32 -39.76 -18.11
N VAL A 756 24.32 -40.43 -17.52
CA VAL A 756 24.47 -41.06 -16.19
C VAL A 756 25.48 -42.21 -16.23
N ASP A 757 25.48 -43.05 -17.26
CA ASP A 757 26.46 -44.14 -17.42
C ASP A 757 27.90 -43.62 -17.55
N ILE A 758 28.14 -42.51 -18.26
CA ILE A 758 29.49 -41.92 -18.32
C ILE A 758 29.87 -41.21 -17.01
N TRP A 759 28.92 -40.66 -16.23
CA TRP A 759 29.19 -40.19 -14.88
C TRP A 759 29.57 -41.33 -13.93
N THR A 760 28.79 -42.41 -13.90
CA THR A 760 28.99 -43.60 -13.05
C THR A 760 30.31 -44.30 -13.36
N SER A 761 30.60 -44.56 -14.65
CA SER A 761 31.87 -45.17 -15.07
C SER A 761 33.08 -44.27 -14.79
N SER A 762 32.94 -42.94 -14.91
CA SER A 762 34.05 -42.02 -14.57
C SER A 762 34.36 -41.97 -13.08
N TYR A 763 33.35 -42.14 -12.21
CA TYR A 763 33.57 -42.33 -10.77
C TYR A 763 34.29 -43.66 -10.49
N LEU A 764 33.87 -44.76 -11.12
CA LEU A 764 34.49 -46.09 -10.96
C LEU A 764 35.94 -46.16 -11.47
N ASP A 765 36.24 -45.50 -12.59
CA ASP A 765 37.60 -45.36 -13.14
C ASP A 765 38.52 -44.64 -12.14
N MET A 766 38.03 -43.52 -11.57
CA MET A 766 38.79 -42.74 -10.58
C MET A 766 38.93 -43.48 -9.24
N GLN A 767 38.00 -44.38 -8.89
CA GLN A 767 38.12 -45.26 -7.72
C GLN A 767 39.33 -46.20 -7.81
N GLN A 768 39.88 -46.46 -9.01
CA GLN A 768 41.11 -47.23 -9.19
C GLN A 768 42.38 -46.39 -8.96
N ASN A 769 42.29 -45.06 -8.87
CA ASN A 769 43.43 -44.19 -8.65
C ASN A 769 43.62 -43.90 -7.14
N PRO A 770 44.67 -44.47 -6.47
CA PRO A 770 44.85 -44.32 -5.03
C PRO A 770 45.25 -42.91 -4.58
N VAL A 771 45.54 -41.99 -5.50
CA VAL A 771 45.80 -40.57 -5.19
C VAL A 771 44.50 -39.78 -5.05
N ILE A 772 43.47 -40.10 -5.84
CA ILE A 772 42.21 -39.36 -5.88
C ILE A 772 41.31 -39.77 -4.71
N LYS A 773 40.73 -38.78 -4.01
CA LYS A 773 39.76 -38.99 -2.92
C LYS A 773 38.37 -38.47 -3.27
N HIS A 774 38.26 -37.42 -4.08
CA HIS A 774 36.98 -36.83 -4.48
C HIS A 774 36.86 -36.69 -5.99
N VAL A 775 35.63 -36.89 -6.50
CA VAL A 775 35.26 -36.78 -7.92
C VAL A 775 34.12 -35.79 -8.06
N GLN A 776 34.43 -34.54 -8.41
CA GLN A 776 33.41 -33.52 -8.60
C GLN A 776 32.95 -33.46 -10.04
N ILE A 777 31.75 -34.01 -10.31
CA ILE A 777 31.06 -33.89 -11.60
C ILE A 777 30.17 -32.64 -11.56
N PHE A 778 30.21 -31.82 -12.62
CA PHE A 778 29.42 -30.59 -12.75
C PHE A 778 29.17 -30.19 -14.21
N GLU A 779 28.15 -29.37 -14.46
CA GLU A 779 27.91 -28.66 -15.74
C GLU A 779 27.78 -27.16 -15.47
N ASN A 780 28.28 -26.33 -16.39
CA ASN A 780 27.98 -24.90 -16.46
C ASN A 780 27.25 -24.62 -17.78
N LYS A 781 25.91 -24.49 -17.74
CA LYS A 781 25.07 -24.21 -18.92
C LYS A 781 24.95 -22.70 -19.15
N GLY A 782 25.33 -22.26 -20.35
CA GLY A 782 25.11 -20.91 -20.86
C GLY A 782 26.11 -19.84 -20.39
N ALA A 783 26.25 -18.78 -21.19
CA ALA A 783 27.26 -17.73 -20.98
C ALA A 783 27.12 -16.98 -19.64
N ALA A 784 25.89 -16.89 -19.11
CA ALA A 784 25.62 -16.26 -17.80
C ALA A 784 26.32 -16.96 -16.62
N MET A 785 26.71 -18.23 -16.79
CA MET A 785 27.46 -19.06 -15.82
C MET A 785 28.93 -19.27 -16.23
N GLY A 786 29.46 -18.44 -17.13
CA GLY A 786 30.85 -18.49 -17.58
C GLY A 786 31.17 -19.60 -18.58
N CYS A 787 30.16 -20.25 -19.17
CA CYS A 787 30.38 -21.25 -20.21
C CYS A 787 30.87 -20.61 -21.51
N SER A 788 31.98 -21.12 -22.05
CA SER A 788 32.68 -20.57 -23.23
C SER A 788 32.56 -21.42 -24.51
N ASN A 789 31.86 -22.56 -24.46
CA ASN A 789 31.57 -23.39 -25.63
C ASN A 789 30.10 -23.86 -25.60
N PRO A 790 29.28 -23.61 -26.64
CA PRO A 790 27.84 -23.88 -26.61
C PRO A 790 27.44 -25.34 -26.90
N HIS A 791 28.39 -26.25 -27.13
CA HIS A 791 28.12 -27.69 -27.26
C HIS A 791 27.72 -28.30 -25.89
N PRO A 792 26.76 -29.25 -25.81
CA PRO A 792 26.31 -29.83 -24.55
C PRO A 792 27.41 -30.67 -23.88
N HIS A 793 27.96 -30.19 -22.77
CA HIS A 793 29.03 -30.85 -22.04
C HIS A 793 29.04 -30.52 -20.55
N GLY A 794 29.52 -31.48 -19.75
CA GLY A 794 29.92 -31.31 -18.37
C GLY A 794 31.44 -31.37 -18.21
N GLN A 795 31.88 -31.24 -16.97
CA GLN A 795 33.26 -31.45 -16.53
C GLN A 795 33.31 -32.37 -15.32
N MET A 796 34.46 -33.00 -15.12
CA MET A 796 34.77 -33.77 -13.94
C MET A 796 36.15 -33.37 -13.42
N TRP A 797 36.21 -32.84 -12.20
CA TRP A 797 37.47 -32.47 -11.54
C TRP A 797 37.71 -33.42 -10.36
N CYS A 798 38.80 -34.16 -10.44
CA CYS A 798 39.19 -35.20 -9.49
C CYS A 798 40.37 -34.69 -8.65
N THR A 799 40.33 -34.85 -7.33
CA THR A 799 41.31 -34.24 -6.41
C THR A 799 41.75 -35.19 -5.30
N GLU A 800 42.98 -35.02 -4.81
CA GLU A 800 43.53 -35.80 -3.69
C GLU A 800 43.03 -35.32 -2.31
N SER A 801 42.34 -34.18 -2.25
CA SER A 801 41.59 -33.67 -1.11
C SER A 801 40.08 -33.77 -1.37
N ILE A 802 39.26 -33.56 -0.35
CA ILE A 802 37.82 -33.33 -0.52
C ILE A 802 37.63 -31.81 -0.60
N PRO A 803 36.95 -31.26 -1.62
CA PRO A 803 36.70 -29.82 -1.73
C PRO A 803 35.81 -29.25 -0.61
N GLU A 804 36.00 -27.97 -0.33
CA GLU A 804 35.36 -27.18 0.74
C GLU A 804 33.85 -27.42 0.93
N GLU A 805 33.03 -27.33 -0.13
CA GLU A 805 31.57 -27.48 0.01
C GLU A 805 31.14 -28.93 0.30
N PRO A 806 31.54 -29.97 -0.48
CA PRO A 806 31.36 -31.36 -0.08
C PRO A 806 31.89 -31.69 1.33
N GLN A 807 33.00 -31.08 1.75
CA GLN A 807 33.56 -31.30 3.09
C GLN A 807 32.64 -30.74 4.19
N LYS A 808 32.07 -29.55 4.02
CA LYS A 808 31.05 -28.99 4.95
C LYS A 808 29.84 -29.91 5.08
N GLU A 809 29.33 -30.38 3.94
CA GLU A 809 28.17 -31.27 3.92
C GLU A 809 28.48 -32.59 4.64
N LEU A 810 29.60 -33.25 4.32
CA LEU A 810 29.99 -34.52 4.97
C LEU A 810 30.13 -34.37 6.49
N ILE A 811 30.71 -33.26 6.97
CA ILE A 811 30.80 -32.96 8.41
C ILE A 811 29.39 -32.82 9.03
N ALA A 812 28.45 -32.14 8.36
CA ALA A 812 27.09 -31.96 8.85
C ALA A 812 26.24 -33.24 8.79
N LEU A 813 26.39 -34.05 7.73
CA LEU A 813 25.79 -35.37 7.58
C LEU A 813 26.28 -36.30 8.70
N HIS A 814 27.59 -36.30 9.00
CA HIS A 814 28.19 -37.10 10.06
C HIS A 814 27.70 -36.70 11.45
N GLU A 815 27.69 -35.41 11.79
CA GLU A 815 27.16 -34.91 13.07
C GLU A 815 25.66 -35.21 13.23
N TYR A 816 24.87 -35.11 12.16
CA TYR A 816 23.45 -35.48 12.21
C TYR A 816 23.28 -36.98 12.46
N ASN A 817 24.10 -37.83 11.82
CA ASN A 817 24.08 -39.27 11.98
C ASN A 817 24.42 -39.66 13.43
N GLN A 818 25.57 -39.22 13.97
CA GLN A 818 25.93 -39.45 15.38
C GLN A 818 24.84 -38.99 16.35
N LYS A 819 24.32 -37.76 16.15
CA LYS A 819 23.36 -37.13 17.07
C LYS A 819 22.00 -37.84 17.15
N HIS A 820 21.57 -38.50 16.08
CA HIS A 820 20.26 -39.17 16.02
C HIS A 820 20.36 -40.70 15.92
N GLY A 821 21.54 -41.24 16.22
CA GLY A 821 21.88 -42.67 16.15
C GLY A 821 22.41 -43.07 14.77
N ASP A 822 23.44 -43.91 14.77
CA ASP A 822 24.39 -44.19 13.66
C ASP A 822 23.80 -44.87 12.40
N LYS A 823 22.48 -44.77 12.20
CA LYS A 823 21.73 -45.27 11.04
C LYS A 823 20.78 -44.23 10.43
N LYS A 824 20.82 -42.97 10.89
CA LYS A 824 20.02 -41.88 10.32
C LYS A 824 20.84 -41.03 9.35
N CYS A 825 20.37 -40.91 8.11
CA CYS A 825 20.85 -39.92 7.15
C CYS A 825 19.98 -38.66 7.21
N LEU A 826 20.62 -37.48 7.27
CA LEU A 826 19.96 -36.17 7.25
C LEU A 826 19.09 -35.99 6.01
N LEU A 827 19.59 -36.35 4.83
CA LEU A 827 18.86 -36.18 3.58
C LEU A 827 17.71 -37.18 3.39
N CYS A 828 17.82 -38.40 3.94
CA CYS A 828 16.67 -39.31 4.00
C CYS A 828 15.57 -38.78 4.96
N ASP A 829 15.96 -38.31 6.16
CA ASP A 829 15.06 -37.64 7.11
C ASP A 829 14.45 -36.35 6.53
N TYR A 830 15.11 -35.69 5.57
CA TYR A 830 14.62 -34.50 4.86
C TYR A 830 13.67 -34.84 3.70
N ALA A 831 14.04 -35.78 2.83
CA ALA A 831 13.19 -36.26 1.74
C ALA A 831 11.84 -36.78 2.28
N GLN A 832 11.87 -37.55 3.37
CA GLN A 832 10.65 -38.00 4.05
C GLN A 832 9.79 -36.83 4.58
N ARG A 833 10.38 -35.73 5.04
CA ARG A 833 9.60 -34.55 5.49
C ARG A 833 8.95 -33.81 4.31
N GLU A 834 9.65 -33.64 3.20
CA GLU A 834 9.09 -32.99 2.00
C GLU A 834 8.05 -33.88 1.29
N MET A 835 8.17 -35.20 1.38
CA MET A 835 7.15 -36.17 0.91
C MET A 835 5.92 -36.24 1.82
N ASN A 836 6.10 -36.02 3.13
CA ASN A 836 5.02 -36.06 4.13
C ASN A 836 4.37 -34.68 4.39
N ASP A 837 4.85 -33.60 3.76
CA ASP A 837 4.19 -32.28 3.73
C ASP A 837 2.85 -32.42 2.97
N PRO A 838 1.68 -32.29 3.61
CA PRO A 838 0.40 -32.54 2.94
C PRO A 838 0.12 -31.60 1.76
N GLU A 839 0.70 -30.40 1.80
CA GLU A 839 0.59 -29.39 0.75
C GLU A 839 1.78 -29.45 -0.24
N ARG A 840 2.74 -30.36 -0.02
CA ARG A 840 3.94 -30.57 -0.86
C ARG A 840 4.61 -29.25 -1.28
N LYS A 841 4.77 -28.33 -0.33
CA LYS A 841 5.01 -26.89 -0.59
C LYS A 841 6.26 -26.58 -1.42
N ARG A 842 7.29 -27.43 -1.33
CA ARG A 842 8.59 -27.27 -2.01
C ARG A 842 8.89 -28.32 -3.08
N THR A 843 8.08 -29.37 -3.19
CA THR A 843 8.23 -30.38 -4.25
C THR A 843 7.92 -29.77 -5.61
N VAL A 844 8.81 -29.94 -6.58
CA VAL A 844 8.56 -29.61 -7.99
C VAL A 844 7.86 -30.79 -8.66
N PHE A 845 8.41 -32.00 -8.49
CA PHE A 845 7.78 -33.27 -8.83
C PHE A 845 8.48 -34.43 -8.10
N GLU A 846 7.96 -35.65 -8.28
CA GLU A 846 8.66 -36.90 -8.00
C GLU A 846 8.39 -37.90 -9.14
N ASN A 847 9.26 -38.89 -9.30
CA ASN A 847 8.95 -40.14 -10.02
C ASN A 847 8.97 -41.29 -9.00
N ASP A 848 9.25 -42.54 -9.35
CA ASP A 848 9.17 -43.62 -8.37
C ASP A 848 10.29 -43.52 -7.31
N THR A 849 11.55 -43.42 -7.74
CA THR A 849 12.71 -43.49 -6.84
C THR A 849 13.36 -42.14 -6.50
N PHE A 850 13.11 -41.06 -7.26
CA PHE A 850 13.66 -39.73 -7.00
C PHE A 850 12.61 -38.68 -6.61
N LEU A 851 13.05 -37.74 -5.77
CA LEU A 851 12.33 -36.55 -5.33
C LEU A 851 13.05 -35.30 -5.87
N VAL A 852 12.29 -34.32 -6.35
CA VAL A 852 12.80 -33.05 -6.86
C VAL A 852 12.17 -31.89 -6.10
N VAL A 853 12.97 -31.12 -5.38
CA VAL A 853 12.52 -30.04 -4.47
C VAL A 853 13.28 -28.74 -4.71
N VAL A 854 12.63 -27.59 -4.50
CA VAL A 854 13.33 -26.34 -4.17
C VAL A 854 13.65 -26.40 -2.68
N PRO A 855 14.92 -26.59 -2.25
CA PRO A 855 15.21 -26.89 -0.85
C PRO A 855 14.76 -25.75 0.09
N PHE A 856 14.37 -26.09 1.32
CA PHE A 856 13.86 -25.10 2.28
C PHE A 856 14.82 -23.93 2.53
N TRP A 857 16.12 -24.19 2.38
CA TRP A 857 17.24 -23.27 2.55
C TRP A 857 17.84 -22.77 1.23
N ALA A 858 17.13 -22.91 0.11
CA ALA A 858 17.61 -22.55 -1.22
C ALA A 858 18.21 -21.14 -1.28
N VAL A 859 19.34 -20.93 -1.96
CA VAL A 859 19.96 -19.60 -2.16
C VAL A 859 19.53 -18.96 -3.49
N TRP A 860 19.59 -19.71 -4.59
CA TRP A 860 19.26 -19.24 -5.94
C TRP A 860 17.74 -19.21 -6.17
N PRO A 861 17.22 -18.37 -7.10
CA PRO A 861 15.79 -18.06 -7.16
C PRO A 861 14.94 -19.31 -7.38
N PHE A 862 15.34 -20.13 -8.34
CA PHE A 862 14.75 -21.41 -8.71
C PHE A 862 15.74 -22.57 -8.47
N GLU A 863 16.53 -22.49 -7.39
CA GLU A 863 17.42 -23.56 -6.96
C GLU A 863 16.66 -24.89 -6.81
N VAL A 864 17.24 -26.00 -7.26
CA VAL A 864 16.64 -27.31 -7.08
C VAL A 864 17.67 -28.32 -6.59
N MET A 865 17.22 -29.19 -5.70
CA MET A 865 17.94 -30.39 -5.27
C MET A 865 17.17 -31.62 -5.75
N VAL A 866 17.86 -32.52 -6.44
CA VAL A 866 17.37 -33.85 -6.84
C VAL A 866 18.04 -34.87 -5.93
N LEU A 867 17.25 -35.71 -5.25
CA LEU A 867 17.77 -36.74 -4.34
C LEU A 867 16.90 -38.01 -4.36
N PRO A 868 17.50 -39.21 -4.16
CA PRO A 868 16.75 -40.45 -4.10
C PRO A 868 15.95 -40.54 -2.80
N LYS A 869 14.77 -41.16 -2.87
CA LYS A 869 13.86 -41.34 -1.72
C LYS A 869 14.36 -42.40 -0.73
N VAL A 870 15.24 -43.28 -1.20
CA VAL A 870 15.95 -44.32 -0.43
C VAL A 870 17.41 -43.93 -0.26
N HIS A 871 18.10 -44.53 0.71
CA HIS A 871 19.50 -44.22 0.95
C HIS A 871 20.40 -44.84 -0.12
N ILE A 872 21.05 -43.98 -0.91
CA ILE A 872 22.10 -44.29 -1.90
C ILE A 872 23.23 -43.28 -1.61
N ALA A 873 24.48 -43.72 -1.49
CA ALA A 873 25.60 -42.83 -1.16
C ALA A 873 26.39 -42.37 -2.40
N SER A 874 26.44 -43.15 -3.48
CA SER A 874 27.13 -42.80 -4.72
C SER A 874 26.47 -43.35 -6.00
N LEU A 875 26.80 -42.78 -7.16
CA LEU A 875 26.22 -43.19 -8.45
C LEU A 875 26.30 -44.71 -8.76
N PRO A 876 27.41 -45.44 -8.47
CA PRO A 876 27.48 -46.88 -8.74
C PRO A 876 26.65 -47.77 -7.79
N GLU A 877 26.03 -47.21 -6.76
CA GLU A 877 25.11 -47.93 -5.87
C GLU A 877 23.67 -47.95 -6.41
N MET A 878 23.39 -47.26 -7.52
CA MET A 878 22.08 -47.23 -8.17
C MET A 878 21.78 -48.52 -8.94
N ASP A 879 20.54 -49.00 -8.87
CA ASP A 879 20.02 -50.01 -9.81
C ASP A 879 19.59 -49.38 -11.16
N ASP A 880 19.31 -50.21 -12.16
CA ASP A 880 18.92 -49.73 -13.51
C ASP A 880 17.65 -48.86 -13.50
N LYS A 881 16.70 -49.10 -12.59
CA LYS A 881 15.52 -48.23 -12.46
C LYS A 881 15.89 -46.89 -11.83
N GLN A 882 16.74 -46.88 -10.81
CA GLN A 882 17.22 -45.65 -10.20
C GLN A 882 18.05 -44.83 -11.20
N LYS A 883 18.83 -45.47 -12.08
CA LYS A 883 19.48 -44.82 -13.22
C LYS A 883 18.46 -44.18 -14.19
N HIS A 884 17.44 -44.92 -14.60
CA HIS A 884 16.37 -44.43 -15.47
C HIS A 884 15.61 -43.25 -14.86
N ASP A 885 15.19 -43.39 -13.59
CA ASP A 885 14.47 -42.37 -12.84
C ASP A 885 15.34 -41.12 -12.58
N LEU A 886 16.67 -41.25 -12.47
CA LEU A 886 17.57 -40.09 -12.42
C LEU A 886 17.62 -39.37 -13.78
N ALA A 887 17.69 -40.11 -14.88
CA ALA A 887 17.66 -39.53 -16.22
C ALA A 887 16.32 -38.82 -16.51
N ASP A 888 15.18 -39.41 -16.11
CA ASP A 888 13.86 -38.77 -16.11
C ASP A 888 13.84 -37.47 -15.28
N ALA A 889 14.39 -37.51 -14.07
CA ALA A 889 14.44 -36.34 -13.19
C ALA A 889 15.28 -35.20 -13.80
N VAL A 890 16.45 -35.50 -14.37
CA VAL A 890 17.30 -34.54 -15.10
C VAL A 890 16.57 -33.95 -16.31
N ARG A 891 15.93 -34.79 -17.13
CA ARG A 891 15.18 -34.39 -18.33
C ARG A 891 14.01 -33.47 -17.97
N ARG A 892 13.23 -33.83 -16.94
CA ARG A 892 12.03 -33.09 -16.53
C ARG A 892 12.35 -31.78 -15.83
N ILE A 893 13.40 -31.69 -15.00
CA ILE A 893 13.77 -30.40 -14.40
C ILE A 893 14.38 -29.43 -15.42
N THR A 894 15.24 -29.91 -16.32
CA THR A 894 15.85 -29.03 -17.33
C THR A 894 14.83 -28.56 -18.37
N CYS A 895 13.87 -29.41 -18.76
CA CYS A 895 12.71 -28.99 -19.56
C CYS A 895 11.84 -27.94 -18.84
N ARG A 896 11.50 -28.14 -17.55
CA ARG A 896 10.75 -27.15 -16.76
C ARG A 896 11.52 -25.83 -16.62
N TYR A 897 12.85 -25.87 -16.48
CA TYR A 897 13.69 -24.67 -16.46
C TYR A 897 13.63 -23.89 -17.77
N ASP A 898 13.83 -24.52 -18.93
CA ASP A 898 13.79 -23.85 -20.23
C ASP A 898 12.38 -23.31 -20.54
N ASN A 899 11.33 -24.02 -20.10
CA ASN A 899 9.94 -23.59 -20.20
C ASN A 899 9.60 -22.35 -19.35
N LEU A 900 10.23 -22.17 -18.17
CA LEU A 900 9.89 -21.11 -17.20
C LEU A 900 9.96 -19.69 -17.78
N PHE A 901 10.92 -19.43 -18.66
CA PHE A 901 11.04 -18.16 -19.40
C PHE A 901 11.15 -18.34 -20.93
N LYS A 902 10.79 -19.53 -21.46
CA LYS A 902 10.85 -19.90 -22.89
C LYS A 902 12.19 -19.56 -23.56
N THR A 903 13.28 -19.96 -22.91
CA THR A 903 14.66 -19.66 -23.31
C THR A 903 15.58 -20.81 -22.89
N SER A 904 16.81 -20.88 -23.40
CA SER A 904 17.76 -21.86 -22.87
C SER A 904 18.24 -21.42 -21.49
N PHE A 905 17.72 -22.04 -20.44
CA PHE A 905 17.84 -21.56 -19.07
C PHE A 905 19.24 -21.90 -18.52
N PRO A 906 20.06 -20.90 -18.16
CA PRO A 906 21.41 -21.16 -17.67
C PRO A 906 21.40 -21.65 -16.22
N TYR A 907 22.37 -22.49 -15.87
CA TYR A 907 22.62 -22.94 -14.50
C TYR A 907 24.05 -23.47 -14.34
N SER A 908 24.56 -23.47 -13.13
CA SER A 908 25.60 -24.43 -12.73
C SER A 908 24.91 -25.59 -12.02
N MET A 909 25.26 -26.84 -12.31
CA MET A 909 24.79 -28.00 -11.56
C MET A 909 25.97 -28.86 -11.14
N GLY A 910 25.81 -29.64 -10.07
CA GLY A 910 26.86 -30.52 -9.56
C GLY A 910 26.31 -31.72 -8.80
N ILE A 911 27.07 -32.83 -8.84
CA ILE A 911 26.74 -34.08 -8.14
C ILE A 911 27.55 -34.15 -6.84
N HIS A 912 26.88 -34.27 -5.70
CA HIS A 912 27.51 -34.56 -4.41
C HIS A 912 27.20 -36.01 -4.03
N GLN A 913 28.25 -36.75 -3.65
CA GLN A 913 28.21 -38.18 -3.39
C GLN A 913 29.37 -38.61 -2.48
N LYS A 914 29.38 -39.89 -2.08
CA LYS A 914 30.43 -40.50 -1.27
C LYS A 914 31.84 -40.25 -1.85
N PRO A 915 32.83 -39.85 -1.02
CA PRO A 915 34.24 -39.87 -1.41
C PRO A 915 34.74 -41.30 -1.72
N LEU A 916 35.77 -41.39 -2.56
CA LEU A 916 36.32 -42.67 -3.02
C LEU A 916 37.02 -43.49 -1.93
N GLN A 917 37.52 -42.82 -0.89
CA GLN A 917 38.38 -43.42 0.15
C GLN A 917 37.95 -42.95 1.55
N GLY A 918 37.45 -43.86 2.39
CA GLY A 918 37.11 -43.61 3.80
C GLY A 918 35.72 -44.07 4.21
N GLU A 919 35.41 -44.00 5.51
CA GLU A 919 34.11 -44.40 6.07
C GLU A 919 33.11 -43.24 5.99
N TYR A 920 32.27 -43.30 4.96
CA TYR A 920 31.32 -42.26 4.58
C TYR A 920 29.89 -42.80 4.39
N ASP A 921 29.47 -43.75 5.21
CA ASP A 921 28.15 -44.43 5.11
C ASP A 921 26.96 -43.56 5.57
N TYR A 922 27.23 -42.29 5.87
CA TYR A 922 26.27 -41.22 6.11
C TYR A 922 26.18 -40.23 4.91
N ALA A 923 27.06 -40.36 3.92
CA ALA A 923 26.96 -39.62 2.66
C ALA A 923 25.71 -40.05 1.87
N HIS A 924 25.17 -39.15 1.06
CA HIS A 924 23.94 -39.41 0.31
C HIS A 924 24.00 -38.69 -1.03
N LEU A 925 23.77 -39.44 -2.11
CA LEU A 925 23.78 -38.95 -3.47
C LEU A 925 22.72 -37.85 -3.64
N HIS A 926 23.13 -36.67 -4.09
CA HIS A 926 22.19 -35.62 -4.48
C HIS A 926 22.81 -34.68 -5.53
N LEU A 927 21.97 -34.08 -6.36
CA LEU A 927 22.37 -33.14 -7.39
C LEU A 927 21.82 -31.75 -7.03
N HIS A 928 22.69 -30.74 -7.04
CA HIS A 928 22.32 -29.34 -6.87
C HIS A 928 22.21 -28.65 -8.24
N TYR A 929 21.21 -27.78 -8.42
CA TYR A 929 21.06 -26.89 -9.57
C TYR A 929 20.98 -25.43 -9.11
N TYR A 930 21.89 -24.60 -9.60
CA TYR A 930 22.09 -23.19 -9.23
C TYR A 930 21.86 -22.26 -10.45
N PRO A 931 20.59 -21.94 -10.78
CA PRO A 931 20.26 -21.03 -11.88
C PRO A 931 20.28 -19.55 -11.46
N PRO A 932 20.75 -18.62 -12.31
CA PRO A 932 20.83 -17.21 -11.97
C PRO A 932 19.53 -16.45 -12.27
N LEU A 933 18.68 -16.90 -13.21
CA LEU A 933 17.51 -16.13 -13.66
C LEU A 933 16.45 -15.96 -12.55
N LEU A 934 15.81 -14.78 -12.49
CA LEU A 934 14.93 -14.37 -11.39
C LEU A 934 13.55 -13.87 -11.85
N ARG A 935 13.48 -13.00 -12.87
CA ARG A 935 12.21 -12.37 -13.29
C ARG A 935 11.80 -12.63 -14.75
N SER A 936 12.77 -12.90 -15.61
CA SER A 936 12.62 -13.12 -17.05
C SER A 936 13.88 -13.81 -17.59
N ALA A 937 13.87 -14.19 -18.87
CA ALA A 937 15.06 -14.60 -19.62
C ALA A 937 16.23 -13.60 -19.49
N THR A 938 15.91 -12.31 -19.33
CA THR A 938 16.86 -11.19 -19.34
C THR A 938 17.25 -10.66 -17.96
N VAL A 939 16.60 -11.09 -16.86
CA VAL A 939 16.82 -10.52 -15.51
C VAL A 939 17.21 -11.60 -14.50
N ARG A 940 18.51 -11.63 -14.17
CA ARG A 940 19.11 -12.51 -13.15
C ARG A 940 19.24 -11.90 -11.75
N LYS A 941 19.39 -12.78 -10.77
CA LYS A 941 19.99 -12.51 -9.46
C LYS A 941 21.50 -12.32 -9.61
N PHE A 942 22.06 -11.47 -8.76
CA PHE A 942 23.50 -11.26 -8.58
C PHE A 942 23.83 -11.52 -7.11
N LEU A 943 24.67 -12.52 -6.79
CA LEU A 943 25.20 -12.73 -5.44
C LEU A 943 26.36 -11.75 -5.20
N VAL A 944 26.05 -10.54 -4.72
CA VAL A 944 27.03 -9.45 -4.60
C VAL A 944 26.78 -8.61 -3.35
N GLY A 945 27.81 -7.90 -2.87
CA GLY A 945 27.64 -6.89 -1.81
C GLY A 945 27.27 -7.52 -0.46
N PHE A 946 26.00 -7.51 -0.08
CA PHE A 946 25.56 -8.10 1.19
C PHE A 946 25.76 -9.62 1.19
N GLU A 947 25.45 -10.31 0.08
CA GLU A 947 25.67 -11.75 -0.03
C GLU A 947 27.15 -12.16 -0.06
N MET A 948 28.08 -11.23 -0.26
CA MET A 948 29.53 -11.46 -0.18
C MET A 948 30.16 -11.05 1.15
N LEU A 949 29.48 -10.21 1.95
CA LEU A 949 30.04 -9.56 3.15
C LEU A 949 29.18 -9.77 4.42
N GLY A 950 28.08 -10.51 4.32
CA GLY A 950 27.08 -10.72 5.37
C GLY A 950 26.54 -12.15 5.34
N GLU A 951 25.42 -12.37 4.65
CA GLU A 951 24.85 -13.71 4.42
C GLU A 951 24.07 -13.78 3.09
N PRO A 952 23.92 -14.97 2.46
CA PRO A 952 23.13 -15.10 1.24
C PRO A 952 21.67 -14.65 1.41
N GLN A 953 21.15 -13.88 0.45
CA GLN A 953 19.79 -13.31 0.50
C GLN A 953 18.96 -13.72 -0.73
N ARG A 954 17.66 -13.99 -0.57
CA ARG A 954 16.74 -14.33 -1.68
C ARG A 954 15.45 -13.50 -1.67
N ASP A 955 14.99 -13.16 -2.89
CA ASP A 955 13.88 -12.24 -3.15
C ASP A 955 12.51 -12.94 -3.31
N LEU A 956 12.49 -14.25 -3.57
CA LEU A 956 11.30 -15.08 -3.83
C LEU A 956 11.33 -16.23 -2.81
N THR A 957 10.21 -16.70 -2.22
CA THR A 957 10.31 -17.86 -1.29
C THR A 957 10.62 -19.17 -2.05
N PRO A 958 11.21 -20.17 -1.39
CA PRO A 958 11.35 -21.52 -1.95
C PRO A 958 10.01 -22.12 -2.40
N GLU A 959 8.93 -21.88 -1.65
CA GLU A 959 7.58 -22.35 -1.96
C GLU A 959 7.02 -21.70 -3.24
N GLN A 960 7.20 -20.38 -3.40
CA GLN A 960 6.80 -19.64 -4.60
C GLN A 960 7.60 -20.06 -5.85
N ALA A 961 8.86 -20.46 -5.67
CA ALA A 961 9.68 -21.00 -6.75
C ALA A 961 9.22 -22.41 -7.15
N ALA A 962 8.93 -23.28 -6.18
CA ALA A 962 8.44 -24.63 -6.43
C ALA A 962 7.07 -24.65 -7.12
N ALA A 963 6.13 -23.78 -6.71
CA ALA A 963 4.83 -23.63 -7.37
C ALA A 963 4.99 -23.31 -8.87
N ARG A 964 5.74 -22.25 -9.19
CA ARG A 964 6.02 -21.84 -10.58
C ARG A 964 6.70 -22.92 -11.42
N LEU A 965 7.63 -23.69 -10.84
CA LEU A 965 8.28 -24.78 -11.56
C LEU A 965 7.34 -25.97 -11.80
N ARG A 966 6.39 -26.23 -10.89
CA ARG A 966 5.40 -27.31 -10.91
C ARG A 966 4.28 -27.06 -11.94
N GLU A 967 3.84 -25.81 -12.07
CA GLU A 967 2.80 -25.34 -13.01
C GLU A 967 3.18 -25.50 -14.49
N LEU A 968 4.47 -25.68 -14.81
CA LEU A 968 4.95 -25.73 -16.19
C LEU A 968 4.74 -27.09 -16.87
N PRO A 969 4.56 -27.13 -18.21
CA PRO A 969 4.55 -28.37 -18.98
C PRO A 969 5.88 -29.12 -18.90
N GLU A 970 5.82 -30.44 -19.08
CA GLU A 970 7.00 -31.32 -19.23
C GLU A 970 7.35 -31.61 -20.69
N VAL A 971 6.66 -30.98 -21.65
CA VAL A 971 7.00 -30.95 -23.09
C VAL A 971 7.77 -29.67 -23.35
N HIS A 972 8.90 -29.72 -24.07
CA HIS A 972 9.75 -28.54 -24.25
C HIS A 972 9.09 -27.50 -25.18
N TYR A 973 9.23 -26.21 -24.89
CA TYR A 973 8.52 -25.16 -25.63
C TYR A 973 8.82 -25.12 -27.14
N LYS A 974 9.96 -25.68 -27.60
CA LYS A 974 10.30 -25.83 -29.02
C LYS A 974 9.48 -26.93 -29.72
N GLU A 975 9.03 -27.96 -28.99
CA GLU A 975 8.19 -29.04 -29.52
C GLU A 975 6.73 -28.57 -29.72
N ILE A 976 6.26 -27.66 -28.85
CA ILE A 976 4.90 -27.10 -28.87
C ILE A 976 4.72 -26.03 -29.97
N ALA A 977 5.81 -25.56 -30.58
CA ALA A 977 5.84 -24.42 -31.49
C ALA A 977 5.88 -24.79 -33.00
N ASN A 978 5.71 -26.07 -33.35
CA ASN A 978 5.72 -26.60 -34.73
C ASN A 978 4.37 -27.25 -35.09
#